data_AF-A0A8J7YPX1-F1
#
_entry.id   AF-A0A8J7YPX1-F1
#
_cell.length_a   1.000
_cell.length_b   1.000
_cell.length_c   1.000
_cell.angle_alpha   90.00
_cell.angle_beta   90.00
_cell.angle_gamma   90.00
#
_symmetry.space_group_name_H-M   'P 1'
#
loop_
_entity.id
_entity.type
_entity.pdbx_description
1 polymer ?
#
loop_
_entity_poly.entity_id
_entity_poly.type
_entity_poly.pdbx_seq_one_letter_code
_entity_poly.pdbx_strand_id
1 'polypeptide(L)'
;MSEEETILYPPRAAGNLLKRLAYIALSVSFISVSTTLWTDAGYLNIPVLTLVWALLLASGLLLIAATAIKPLRPNRRIDRIFRRKDIVGKILNKFSFVALALFFISTAESLAGTGVHGFVMAVSESALVVVAIALLLVSLSVKSGSRQMENLYLVLLLAGVAFLFAGIVSVLPQFGTDEIAIETYAAYLTLHGIDPYINRNMAGVFSFYHVPFYYLTPVLTGGFVHNLNYPGLSVILMMPAITGWIHSNYVLVFFNLASYPLLFYYYRRKNFTLIFPYAVLILFLNYNWIYYTAGGLTEIIWLFFLAASYVCRNRPLMSGMLYGLSLSSKQTAAAVLPFYLYFIYMEYEGSGRKFMQFILAGVMSFIATNLPFAIMGAGQWFFNIAGVAGQPIIGIGLGPSILSFAGFLPLNRIVFYALPVILTLGLLIIYIGHYSSMKYTLFAFPAIAFTFYYRLLLNYLVYWPFLILLLLPDLMEAVRSLPPAPERAGLSFPRFSPAEMLTERKIGVAAVLFILIGSGMAAGYGYAVAQHNPLRITGIDSYGDPFNIPGEITSMNVTVSYSPSASMEKEIPVYFRILINGAVVSANGMLWSAKNPVIRQGNTTLTIIPDTRIDYVPMRTSFRLIAYYGNLQAVYESAGAYISGIIPIYNPLMLKASYFNTSLPIGWYREGKGAGLKELAYVPGQMELGIKSGGGDTGFQDIKLINKGINMAYLAIEGYSINYSIRISSSGNSTGTHLSASGRLVS
;
A
#
# COMPACT_ATOMS: atom_id res chain seq x y z
N MET A 1 39.10 33.21 -17.71
CA MET A 1 38.52 32.10 -16.91
C MET A 1 39.03 30.80 -17.50
N SER A 2 39.41 29.82 -16.69
CA SER A 2 39.99 28.54 -17.15
C SER A 2 38.90 27.56 -17.61
N GLU A 3 39.19 26.79 -18.67
CA GLU A 3 38.28 25.77 -19.24
C GLU A 3 38.34 24.39 -18.53
N GLU A 4 38.74 24.34 -17.26
CA GLU A 4 39.00 23.06 -16.56
C GLU A 4 37.75 22.36 -15.98
N GLU A 5 36.65 23.09 -15.74
CA GLU A 5 35.45 22.50 -15.14
C GLU A 5 34.48 21.90 -16.17
N THR A 6 34.67 20.61 -16.55
CA THR A 6 33.59 19.58 -16.62
C THR A 6 34.08 18.22 -17.17
N ILE A 7 34.95 17.50 -16.45
CA ILE A 7 35.30 16.10 -16.80
C ILE A 7 34.17 15.12 -16.38
N LEU A 8 33.01 15.20 -17.03
CA LEU A 8 31.92 14.24 -16.84
C LEU A 8 32.27 12.88 -17.48
N TYR A 9 32.71 11.93 -16.65
CA TYR A 9 32.76 10.47 -16.89
C TYR A 9 33.66 9.98 -18.06
N PRO A 10 34.49 8.93 -17.88
CA PRO A 10 35.06 8.21 -19.03
C PRO A 10 33.96 7.39 -19.75
N PRO A 11 34.03 7.13 -21.08
CA PRO A 11 32.92 6.50 -21.82
C PRO A 11 32.47 5.13 -21.27
N ARG A 12 33.42 4.31 -20.76
CA ARG A 12 33.12 3.02 -20.11
C ARG A 12 32.25 3.17 -18.85
N ALA A 13 32.28 4.33 -18.16
CA ALA A 13 31.45 4.59 -16.98
C ALA A 13 30.02 4.99 -17.37
N ALA A 14 29.82 5.72 -18.48
CA ALA A 14 28.49 6.08 -18.97
C ALA A 14 27.68 4.85 -19.39
N GLY A 15 28.30 3.92 -20.14
CA GLY A 15 27.67 2.64 -20.52
C GLY A 15 27.41 1.66 -19.35
N ASN A 16 28.04 1.88 -18.19
CA ASN A 16 27.80 1.14 -16.95
C ASN A 16 26.65 1.77 -16.15
N LEU A 17 26.67 3.10 -16.00
CA LEU A 17 25.60 3.89 -15.39
C LEU A 17 24.23 3.63 -16.04
N LEU A 18 24.16 3.68 -17.38
CA LEU A 18 22.94 3.38 -18.13
C LEU A 18 22.36 1.99 -17.82
N LYS A 19 23.21 0.97 -17.67
CA LYS A 19 22.77 -0.41 -17.37
C LYS A 19 22.25 -0.54 -15.93
N ARG A 20 22.90 0.13 -14.96
CA ARG A 20 22.44 0.16 -13.56
C ARG A 20 21.10 0.87 -13.44
N LEU A 21 20.97 2.04 -14.07
CA LEU A 21 19.71 2.76 -14.16
C LEU A 21 18.60 1.91 -14.81
N ALA A 22 18.90 1.20 -15.90
CA ALA A 22 17.96 0.30 -16.55
C ALA A 22 17.57 -0.92 -15.67
N TYR A 23 18.50 -1.47 -14.88
CA TYR A 23 18.19 -2.55 -13.92
C TYR A 23 17.31 -2.05 -12.75
N ILE A 24 17.54 -0.84 -12.23
CA ILE A 24 16.68 -0.24 -11.20
C ILE A 24 15.30 0.06 -11.79
N ALA A 25 15.23 0.66 -12.99
CA ALA A 25 13.97 0.92 -13.69
C ALA A 25 13.16 -0.38 -13.91
N LEU A 26 13.80 -1.43 -14.43
CA LEU A 26 13.17 -2.74 -14.65
C LEU A 26 12.72 -3.40 -13.34
N SER A 27 13.50 -3.25 -12.26
CA SER A 27 13.12 -3.68 -10.91
C SER A 27 11.86 -2.97 -10.41
N VAL A 28 11.77 -1.65 -10.58
CA VAL A 28 10.57 -0.87 -10.22
C VAL A 28 9.38 -1.29 -11.08
N SER A 29 9.56 -1.43 -12.41
CA SER A 29 8.51 -1.94 -13.31
C SER A 29 8.03 -3.33 -12.92
N PHE A 30 8.92 -4.24 -12.53
CA PHE A 30 8.52 -5.57 -12.05
C PHE A 30 7.72 -5.50 -10.75
N ILE A 31 8.09 -4.62 -9.81
CA ILE A 31 7.31 -4.39 -8.57
C ILE A 31 5.90 -3.83 -8.90
N SER A 32 5.80 -2.89 -9.83
CA SER A 32 4.51 -2.35 -10.32
C SER A 32 3.65 -3.44 -10.98
N VAL A 33 4.22 -4.18 -11.95
CA VAL A 33 3.50 -5.24 -12.69
C VAL A 33 3.09 -6.39 -11.79
N SER A 34 3.94 -6.81 -10.84
CA SER A 34 3.58 -7.79 -9.80
C SER A 34 2.39 -7.36 -8.96
N THR A 35 2.19 -6.06 -8.75
CA THR A 35 1.02 -5.53 -8.03
C THR A 35 -0.22 -5.65 -8.88
N THR A 36 -0.19 -5.12 -10.10
CA THR A 36 -1.33 -5.18 -11.04
C THR A 36 -1.78 -6.62 -11.30
N LEU A 37 -0.84 -7.53 -11.60
CA LEU A 37 -1.14 -8.95 -11.79
C LEU A 37 -1.78 -9.62 -10.56
N TRP A 38 -1.37 -9.24 -9.34
CA TRP A 38 -2.01 -9.75 -8.12
C TRP A 38 -3.40 -9.14 -7.92
N THR A 39 -3.57 -7.83 -8.11
CA THR A 39 -4.88 -7.17 -8.03
C THR A 39 -5.87 -7.73 -9.04
N ASP A 40 -5.46 -7.98 -10.27
CA ASP A 40 -6.34 -8.42 -11.36
C ASP A 40 -6.69 -9.92 -11.28
N ALA A 41 -5.76 -10.77 -10.81
CA ALA A 41 -5.92 -12.23 -10.80
C ALA A 41 -6.24 -12.83 -9.41
N GLY A 42 -6.14 -12.04 -8.35
CA GLY A 42 -6.57 -12.43 -7.01
C GLY A 42 -5.70 -13.43 -6.28
N TYR A 43 -6.26 -13.99 -5.22
CA TYR A 43 -5.58 -14.92 -4.31
C TYR A 43 -5.63 -16.39 -4.76
N LEU A 44 -6.44 -16.74 -5.76
CA LEU A 44 -6.66 -18.14 -6.16
C LEU A 44 -5.94 -18.54 -7.47
N ASN A 45 -5.48 -17.58 -8.27
CA ASN A 45 -4.82 -17.85 -9.56
C ASN A 45 -3.33 -18.20 -9.37
N ILE A 46 -3.06 -19.45 -8.96
CA ILE A 46 -1.70 -19.96 -8.69
C ILE A 46 -0.69 -19.73 -9.85
N PRO A 47 -1.05 -19.90 -11.14
CA PRO A 47 -0.15 -19.56 -12.24
C PRO A 47 0.29 -18.08 -12.27
N VAL A 48 -0.65 -17.14 -12.10
CA VAL A 48 -0.31 -15.71 -12.07
C VAL A 48 0.45 -15.34 -10.79
N LEU A 49 0.08 -15.91 -9.65
CA LEU A 49 0.82 -15.72 -8.39
C LEU A 49 2.27 -16.23 -8.48
N THR A 50 2.50 -17.34 -9.18
CA THR A 50 3.85 -17.85 -9.45
C THR A 50 4.67 -16.88 -10.30
N LEU A 51 4.06 -16.25 -11.31
CA LEU A 51 4.69 -15.18 -12.09
C LEU A 51 4.96 -13.93 -11.24
N VAL A 52 4.02 -13.53 -10.38
CA VAL A 52 4.18 -12.42 -9.42
C VAL A 52 5.41 -12.66 -8.55
N TRP A 53 5.55 -13.83 -7.91
CA TRP A 53 6.71 -14.15 -7.07
C TRP A 53 8.03 -14.19 -7.86
N ALA A 54 8.01 -14.73 -9.08
CA ALA A 54 9.18 -14.74 -9.97
C ALA A 54 9.65 -13.32 -10.34
N LEU A 55 8.72 -12.40 -10.63
CA LEU A 55 9.01 -10.99 -10.93
C LEU A 55 9.57 -10.24 -9.71
N LEU A 56 9.06 -10.51 -8.50
CA LEU A 56 9.56 -9.92 -7.25
C LEU A 56 11.00 -10.38 -6.93
N LEU A 57 11.26 -11.70 -7.05
CA LEU A 57 12.61 -12.24 -6.88
C LEU A 57 13.57 -11.71 -7.96
N ALA A 58 13.13 -11.63 -9.21
CA ALA A 58 13.91 -11.03 -10.29
C ALA A 58 14.19 -9.54 -10.03
N SER A 59 13.23 -8.80 -9.46
CA SER A 59 13.41 -7.40 -9.05
C SER A 59 14.49 -7.24 -7.99
N GLY A 60 14.46 -8.03 -6.91
CA GLY A 60 15.52 -8.02 -5.89
C GLY A 60 16.91 -8.40 -6.44
N LEU A 61 16.98 -9.38 -7.34
CA LEU A 61 18.22 -9.76 -8.02
C LEU A 61 18.73 -8.67 -8.98
N LEU A 62 17.85 -7.96 -9.67
CA LEU A 62 18.18 -6.78 -10.49
C LEU A 62 18.73 -5.64 -9.64
N LEU A 63 18.19 -5.41 -8.43
CA LEU A 63 18.72 -4.42 -7.50
C LEU A 63 20.12 -4.77 -7.01
N ILE A 64 20.42 -6.05 -6.69
CA ILE A 64 21.79 -6.51 -6.37
C ILE A 64 22.72 -6.30 -7.58
N ALA A 65 22.30 -6.70 -8.79
CA ALA A 65 23.08 -6.52 -10.01
C ALA A 65 23.33 -5.03 -10.34
N ALA A 66 22.37 -4.15 -10.03
CA ALA A 66 22.48 -2.71 -10.18
C ALA A 66 23.43 -2.07 -9.15
N THR A 67 23.70 -2.71 -8.01
CA THR A 67 24.43 -2.12 -6.87
C THR A 67 25.79 -2.76 -6.56
N ALA A 68 26.10 -3.95 -7.08
CA ALA A 68 27.41 -4.58 -6.91
C ALA A 68 28.55 -3.78 -7.59
N ILE A 69 29.71 -3.64 -6.94
CA ILE A 69 30.90 -2.92 -7.43
C ILE A 69 31.69 -3.81 -8.41
N LYS A 70 31.14 -3.98 -9.61
CA LYS A 70 31.79 -4.68 -10.74
C LYS A 70 31.53 -3.94 -12.06
N PRO A 71 32.46 -3.96 -13.04
CA PRO A 71 32.21 -3.37 -14.35
C PRO A 71 31.21 -4.23 -15.14
N LEU A 72 29.98 -3.73 -15.33
CA LEU A 72 28.98 -4.40 -16.16
C LEU A 72 29.51 -4.49 -17.60
N ARG A 73 29.54 -5.71 -18.16
CA ARG A 73 30.27 -6.03 -19.41
C ARG A 73 30.06 -4.98 -20.51
N PRO A 74 31.14 -4.43 -21.10
CA PRO A 74 31.04 -3.44 -22.16
C PRO A 74 30.32 -4.03 -23.38
N ASN A 75 29.40 -3.26 -23.96
CA ASN A 75 28.75 -3.60 -25.22
C ASN A 75 29.30 -2.66 -26.29
N ARG A 76 30.19 -3.19 -27.15
CA ARG A 76 30.95 -2.43 -28.17
C ARG A 76 30.10 -1.69 -29.22
N ARG A 77 28.76 -1.84 -29.23
CA ARG A 77 27.82 -0.99 -29.99
C ARG A 77 27.37 0.19 -29.12
N ILE A 78 26.78 -0.08 -27.96
CA ILE A 78 26.35 0.90 -26.94
C ILE A 78 27.50 1.87 -26.58
N ASP A 79 28.66 1.33 -26.21
CA ASP A 79 29.83 2.12 -25.79
C ASP A 79 30.49 2.89 -26.95
N ARG A 80 30.03 2.68 -28.19
CA ARG A 80 30.43 3.42 -29.40
C ARG A 80 29.50 4.62 -29.65
N ILE A 81 28.19 4.39 -29.53
CA ILE A 81 27.15 5.44 -29.57
C ILE A 81 27.38 6.47 -28.47
N PHE A 82 27.69 6.01 -27.26
CA PHE A 82 27.84 6.87 -26.07
C PHE A 82 29.27 7.39 -25.82
N ARG A 83 30.09 7.55 -26.87
CA ARG A 83 31.44 8.16 -26.75
C ARG A 83 31.42 9.65 -26.42
N ARG A 84 30.37 10.39 -26.82
CA ARG A 84 30.19 11.82 -26.47
C ARG A 84 29.45 11.95 -25.14
N LYS A 85 30.23 12.09 -24.07
CA LYS A 85 29.84 12.00 -22.65
C LYS A 85 28.62 12.87 -22.28
N ASP A 86 28.73 14.17 -22.54
CA ASP A 86 27.68 15.18 -22.29
C ASP A 86 26.34 14.84 -22.95
N ILE A 87 26.39 14.30 -24.16
CA ILE A 87 25.19 14.04 -24.96
C ILE A 87 24.32 13.00 -24.27
N VAL A 88 24.91 11.99 -23.61
CA VAL A 88 24.15 10.98 -22.87
C VAL A 88 23.35 11.61 -21.74
N GLY A 89 24.01 12.41 -20.89
CA GLY A 89 23.35 13.10 -19.78
C GLY A 89 22.33 14.13 -20.26
N LYS A 90 22.64 14.91 -21.31
CA LYS A 90 21.72 15.90 -21.90
C LYS A 90 20.50 15.24 -22.55
N ILE A 91 20.64 14.08 -23.20
CA ILE A 91 19.52 13.29 -23.74
C ILE A 91 18.66 12.71 -22.61
N LEU A 92 19.26 12.02 -21.63
CA LEU A 92 18.53 11.48 -20.48
C LEU A 92 17.75 12.58 -19.75
N ASN A 93 18.38 13.72 -19.53
CA ASN A 93 17.77 14.88 -18.88
C ASN A 93 16.57 15.42 -19.69
N LYS A 94 16.74 15.72 -20.98
CA LYS A 94 15.64 16.17 -21.85
C LYS A 94 14.50 15.15 -21.93
N PHE A 95 14.82 13.86 -22.04
CA PHE A 95 13.83 12.77 -21.99
C PHE A 95 13.07 12.75 -20.66
N SER A 96 13.76 12.92 -19.53
CA SER A 96 13.12 12.98 -18.21
C SER A 96 12.18 14.16 -18.03
N PHE A 97 12.53 15.35 -18.53
CA PHE A 97 11.61 16.49 -18.54
C PHE A 97 10.33 16.19 -19.32
N VAL A 98 10.45 15.62 -20.54
CA VAL A 98 9.31 15.27 -21.39
C VAL A 98 8.46 14.17 -20.77
N ALA A 99 9.08 13.09 -20.27
CA ALA A 99 8.38 11.98 -19.64
C ALA A 99 7.65 12.41 -18.36
N LEU A 100 8.25 13.29 -17.55
CA LEU A 100 7.59 13.84 -16.35
C LEU A 100 6.43 14.79 -16.70
N ALA A 101 6.57 15.59 -17.76
CA ALA A 101 5.48 16.44 -18.25
C ALA A 101 4.29 15.59 -18.74
N LEU A 102 4.56 14.54 -19.53
CA LEU A 102 3.54 13.59 -19.99
C LEU A 102 2.87 12.85 -18.81
N PHE A 103 3.64 12.47 -17.79
CA PHE A 103 3.11 11.91 -16.55
C PHE A 103 2.15 12.89 -15.85
N PHE A 104 2.53 14.15 -15.66
CA PHE A 104 1.66 15.14 -15.01
C PHE A 104 0.41 15.46 -15.85
N ILE A 105 0.49 15.49 -17.18
CA ILE A 105 -0.68 15.64 -18.06
C ILE A 105 -1.63 14.45 -17.92
N SER A 106 -1.13 13.23 -18.08
CA SER A 106 -1.93 12.00 -17.95
C SER A 106 -2.53 11.83 -16.55
N THR A 107 -1.84 12.31 -15.51
CA THR A 107 -2.36 12.29 -14.14
C THR A 107 -3.42 13.37 -13.90
N ALA A 108 -3.30 14.57 -14.50
CA ALA A 108 -4.34 15.58 -14.45
C ALA A 108 -5.61 15.13 -15.20
N GLU A 109 -5.47 14.49 -16.36
CA GLU A 109 -6.56 13.85 -17.10
C GLU A 109 -7.22 12.72 -16.26
N SER A 110 -6.42 11.91 -15.56
CA SER A 110 -6.91 10.85 -14.67
C SER A 110 -7.68 11.41 -13.45
N LEU A 111 -7.27 12.56 -12.91
CA LEU A 111 -7.98 13.25 -11.82
C LEU A 111 -9.33 13.80 -12.32
N ALA A 112 -9.35 14.49 -13.46
CA ALA A 112 -10.57 15.00 -14.07
C ALA A 112 -11.57 13.88 -14.39
N GLY A 113 -11.06 12.72 -14.81
CA GLY A 113 -11.84 11.49 -15.04
C GLY A 113 -12.53 10.90 -13.80
N THR A 114 -12.21 11.35 -12.58
CA THR A 114 -12.90 10.87 -11.36
C THR A 114 -14.32 11.40 -11.20
N GLY A 115 -14.70 12.46 -11.93
CA GLY A 115 -16.03 13.08 -11.84
C GLY A 115 -16.33 13.82 -10.52
N VAL A 116 -15.37 13.91 -9.60
CA VAL A 116 -15.48 14.74 -8.38
C VAL A 116 -15.06 16.16 -8.74
N HIS A 117 -16.00 17.10 -8.80
CA HIS A 117 -15.69 18.48 -9.21
C HIS A 117 -15.66 19.42 -8.00
N GLY A 118 -14.45 19.85 -7.62
CA GLY A 118 -14.22 20.78 -6.52
C GLY A 118 -13.05 21.73 -6.81
N PHE A 119 -13.06 22.91 -6.17
CA PHE A 119 -12.08 23.99 -6.44
C PHE A 119 -10.62 23.54 -6.30
N VAL A 120 -10.30 22.77 -5.25
CA VAL A 120 -8.94 22.26 -5.00
C VAL A 120 -8.48 21.32 -6.12
N MET A 121 -9.36 20.47 -6.65
CA MET A 121 -9.02 19.59 -7.78
C MET A 121 -8.80 20.40 -9.06
N ALA A 122 -9.73 21.27 -9.44
CA ALA A 122 -9.62 22.07 -10.66
C ALA A 122 -8.37 22.96 -10.68
N VAL A 123 -7.97 23.51 -9.51
CA VAL A 123 -6.70 24.21 -9.33
C VAL A 123 -5.51 23.25 -9.49
N SER A 124 -5.57 22.04 -8.93
CA SER A 124 -4.51 21.04 -9.00
C SER A 124 -4.29 20.51 -10.42
N GLU A 125 -5.35 20.19 -11.15
CA GLU A 125 -5.32 19.81 -12.58
C GLU A 125 -4.68 20.91 -13.43
N SER A 126 -5.20 22.14 -13.31
CA SER A 126 -4.70 23.30 -14.05
C SER A 126 -3.21 23.56 -13.76
N ALA A 127 -2.81 23.44 -12.49
CA ALA A 127 -1.43 23.64 -12.09
C ALA A 127 -0.50 22.50 -12.54
N LEU A 128 -0.96 21.24 -12.57
CA LEU A 128 -0.24 20.11 -13.15
C LEU A 128 0.03 20.32 -14.65
N VAL A 129 -0.97 20.79 -15.41
CA VAL A 129 -0.83 21.13 -16.83
C VAL A 129 0.17 22.29 -17.02
N VAL A 130 0.08 23.34 -16.22
CA VAL A 130 1.03 24.48 -16.25
C VAL A 130 2.46 24.03 -15.91
N VAL A 131 2.65 23.18 -14.90
CA VAL A 131 3.96 22.59 -14.56
C VAL A 131 4.48 21.71 -15.69
N ALA A 132 3.63 20.90 -16.32
CA ALA A 132 4.02 20.09 -17.48
C ALA A 132 4.47 20.94 -18.68
N ILE A 133 3.74 22.01 -19.01
CA ILE A 133 4.13 22.96 -20.05
C ILE A 133 5.48 23.62 -19.70
N ALA A 134 5.68 24.04 -18.45
CA ALA A 134 6.95 24.60 -18.00
C ALA A 134 8.12 23.59 -18.12
N LEU A 135 7.90 22.33 -17.78
CA LEU A 135 8.89 21.25 -17.95
C LEU A 135 9.22 21.00 -19.43
N LEU A 136 8.22 21.04 -20.33
CA LEU A 136 8.42 20.94 -21.78
C LEU A 136 9.24 22.11 -22.33
N LEU A 137 8.91 23.36 -21.96
CA LEU A 137 9.68 24.54 -22.35
C LEU A 137 11.13 24.48 -21.83
N VAL A 138 11.32 24.03 -20.59
CA VAL A 138 12.65 23.76 -20.02
C VAL A 138 13.40 22.67 -20.79
N SER A 139 12.71 21.60 -21.22
CA SER A 139 13.29 20.52 -22.03
C SER A 139 13.82 21.02 -23.38
N LEU A 140 13.18 22.02 -23.98
CA LEU A 140 13.58 22.58 -25.27
C LEU A 140 14.83 23.47 -25.14
N SER A 141 15.00 24.14 -24.00
CA SER A 141 16.12 25.07 -23.73
C SER A 141 17.50 24.49 -24.07
N VAL A 142 18.33 25.33 -24.70
CA VAL A 142 19.71 25.01 -25.08
C VAL A 142 20.64 25.04 -23.85
N LYS A 143 20.33 25.82 -22.82
CA LYS A 143 21.13 25.97 -21.59
C LYS A 143 20.99 24.80 -20.59
N SER A 144 20.66 23.60 -21.08
CA SER A 144 20.49 22.39 -20.28
C SER A 144 21.79 22.01 -19.56
N GLY A 145 21.77 22.05 -18.23
CA GLY A 145 22.91 21.76 -17.35
C GLY A 145 23.45 22.94 -16.54
N SER A 146 22.89 24.15 -16.63
CA SER A 146 23.26 25.25 -15.72
C SER A 146 22.60 25.09 -14.34
N ARG A 147 23.26 25.58 -13.28
CA ARG A 147 22.75 25.54 -11.89
C ARG A 147 21.35 26.17 -11.73
N GLN A 148 21.02 27.17 -12.57
CA GLN A 148 19.70 27.78 -12.62
C GLN A 148 18.64 26.80 -13.14
N MET A 149 18.93 26.07 -14.22
CA MET A 149 18.02 25.05 -14.77
C MET A 149 17.87 23.85 -13.83
N GLU A 150 18.91 23.47 -13.09
CA GLU A 150 18.82 22.45 -12.04
C GLU A 150 17.87 22.86 -10.92
N ASN A 151 18.00 24.11 -10.41
CA ASN A 151 17.12 24.64 -9.38
C ASN A 151 15.67 24.75 -9.89
N LEU A 152 15.48 25.24 -11.12
CA LEU A 152 14.16 25.35 -11.76
C LEU A 152 13.50 23.97 -11.91
N TYR A 153 14.24 22.92 -12.26
CA TYR A 153 13.70 21.56 -12.27
C TYR A 153 13.22 21.12 -10.90
N LEU A 154 14.02 21.32 -9.84
CA LEU A 154 13.59 20.96 -8.47
C LEU A 154 12.32 21.71 -8.07
N VAL A 155 12.22 23.01 -8.38
CA VAL A 155 11.02 23.82 -8.09
C VAL A 155 9.80 23.33 -8.87
N LEU A 156 9.93 23.04 -10.17
CA LEU A 156 8.83 22.52 -10.99
C LEU A 156 8.41 21.10 -10.55
N LEU A 157 9.36 20.25 -10.18
CA LEU A 157 9.10 18.92 -9.63
C LEU A 157 8.34 19.01 -8.31
N LEU A 158 8.80 19.83 -7.36
CA LEU A 158 8.15 20.02 -6.07
C LEU A 158 6.75 20.61 -6.24
N ALA A 159 6.57 21.59 -7.13
CA ALA A 159 5.25 22.13 -7.46
C ALA A 159 4.32 21.05 -8.02
N GLY A 160 4.75 20.30 -9.04
CA GLY A 160 3.95 19.23 -9.65
C GLY A 160 3.57 18.13 -8.64
N VAL A 161 4.50 17.71 -7.79
CA VAL A 161 4.21 16.72 -6.73
C VAL A 161 3.28 17.30 -5.65
N ALA A 162 3.43 18.57 -5.26
CA ALA A 162 2.55 19.21 -4.29
C ALA A 162 1.12 19.39 -4.83
N PHE A 163 0.95 19.80 -6.09
CA PHE A 163 -0.37 19.86 -6.73
C PHE A 163 -0.98 18.47 -6.95
N LEU A 164 -0.18 17.46 -7.27
CA LEU A 164 -0.66 16.08 -7.32
C LEU A 164 -1.14 15.59 -5.93
N PHE A 165 -0.41 15.90 -4.86
CA PHE A 165 -0.87 15.61 -3.50
C PHE A 165 -2.15 16.38 -3.14
N ALA A 166 -2.28 17.66 -3.51
CA ALA A 166 -3.50 18.43 -3.29
C ALA A 166 -4.71 17.82 -4.02
N GLY A 167 -4.52 17.38 -5.27
CA GLY A 167 -5.53 16.65 -6.03
C GLY A 167 -5.96 15.34 -5.36
N ILE A 168 -5.00 14.44 -5.06
CA ILE A 168 -5.30 13.13 -4.46
C ILE A 168 -5.93 13.26 -3.06
N VAL A 169 -5.40 14.14 -2.20
CA VAL A 169 -5.93 14.37 -0.85
C VAL A 169 -7.31 15.06 -0.88
N SER A 170 -7.71 15.67 -2.00
CA SER A 170 -9.08 16.20 -2.18
C SER A 170 -10.13 15.13 -2.53
N VAL A 171 -9.72 13.89 -2.85
CA VAL A 171 -10.63 12.77 -3.17
C VAL A 171 -10.49 11.55 -2.25
N LEU A 172 -9.33 11.33 -1.63
CA LEU A 172 -9.15 10.26 -0.65
C LEU A 172 -9.71 10.67 0.73
N PRO A 173 -10.25 9.72 1.52
CA PRO A 173 -10.65 10.00 2.90
C PRO A 173 -9.42 10.27 3.78
N GLN A 174 -9.62 11.04 4.85
CA GLN A 174 -8.52 11.44 5.74
C GLN A 174 -7.76 10.27 6.35
N PHE A 175 -8.47 9.17 6.60
CA PHE A 175 -7.95 7.93 7.17
C PHE A 175 -8.13 6.79 6.15
N GLY A 176 -7.33 6.83 5.07
CA GLY A 176 -7.25 5.76 4.07
C GLY A 176 -6.54 4.48 4.54
N THR A 177 -6.08 4.47 5.80
CA THR A 177 -5.56 3.33 6.54
C THR A 177 -6.00 3.42 8.01
N ASP A 178 -6.08 2.26 8.68
CA ASP A 178 -6.09 2.17 10.15
C ASP A 178 -4.83 2.78 10.77
N GLU A 179 -3.67 2.54 10.16
CA GLU A 179 -2.35 3.01 10.59
C GLU A 179 -2.31 4.50 10.93
N ILE A 180 -2.68 5.40 9.99
CA ILE A 180 -2.61 6.83 10.29
C ILE A 180 -3.74 7.27 11.24
N ALA A 181 -4.86 6.55 11.30
CA ALA A 181 -5.88 6.79 12.32
C ALA A 181 -5.34 6.47 13.73
N ILE A 182 -4.64 5.34 13.88
CA ILE A 182 -3.98 4.91 15.12
C ILE A 182 -2.89 5.89 15.54
N GLU A 183 -1.97 6.28 14.63
CA GLU A 183 -0.92 7.27 14.93
C GLU A 183 -1.51 8.65 15.29
N THR A 184 -2.54 9.11 14.57
CA THR A 184 -3.21 10.40 14.81
C THR A 184 -4.01 10.40 16.11
N TYR A 185 -4.70 9.30 16.44
CA TYR A 185 -5.43 9.17 17.71
C TYR A 185 -4.48 9.05 18.90
N ALA A 186 -3.37 8.33 18.74
CA ALA A 186 -2.31 8.28 19.75
C ALA A 186 -1.75 9.69 20.04
N ALA A 187 -1.54 10.51 19.00
CA ALA A 187 -1.07 11.88 19.16
C ALA A 187 -2.10 12.75 19.90
N TYR A 188 -3.38 12.61 19.55
CA TYR A 188 -4.49 13.24 20.25
C TYR A 188 -4.52 12.85 21.75
N LEU A 189 -4.48 11.56 22.08
CA LEU A 189 -4.46 11.08 23.47
C LEU A 189 -3.25 11.62 24.26
N THR A 190 -2.07 11.59 23.64
CA THR A 190 -0.83 12.06 24.27
C THR A 190 -0.88 13.56 24.59
N LEU A 191 -1.47 14.38 23.69
CA LEU A 191 -1.71 15.80 23.93
C LEU A 191 -2.71 16.07 25.08
N HIS A 192 -3.52 15.08 25.44
CA HIS A 192 -4.42 15.11 26.61
C HIS A 192 -3.82 14.40 27.84
N GLY A 193 -2.54 13.99 27.81
CA GLY A 193 -1.87 13.30 28.91
C GLY A 193 -2.28 11.83 29.10
N ILE A 194 -2.98 11.23 28.12
CA ILE A 194 -3.49 9.85 28.17
C ILE A 194 -2.50 8.94 27.44
N ASP A 195 -2.09 7.83 28.06
CA ASP A 195 -1.15 6.87 27.47
C ASP A 195 -1.78 6.14 26.26
N PRO A 196 -1.22 6.28 25.03
CA PRO A 196 -1.72 5.60 23.85
C PRO A 196 -1.30 4.13 23.73
N TYR A 197 -0.38 3.63 24.56
CA TYR A 197 0.00 2.21 24.56
C TYR A 197 -0.92 1.34 25.44
N ILE A 198 -1.83 1.95 26.21
CA ILE A 198 -2.90 1.23 26.90
C ILE A 198 -4.03 0.96 25.88
N ASN A 199 -4.18 -0.29 25.44
CA ASN A 199 -5.15 -0.70 24.41
C ASN A 199 -6.59 -0.22 24.69
N ARG A 200 -7.01 -0.16 25.97
CA ARG A 200 -8.33 0.36 26.38
C ARG A 200 -8.53 1.83 25.99
N ASN A 201 -7.49 2.65 26.06
CA ASN A 201 -7.58 4.07 25.68
C ASN A 201 -7.73 4.21 24.16
N MET A 202 -7.05 3.33 23.41
CA MET A 202 -7.07 3.27 21.95
C MET A 202 -8.37 2.70 21.35
N ALA A 203 -9.15 1.92 22.11
CA ALA A 203 -10.34 1.21 21.61
C ALA A 203 -11.40 2.12 20.94
N GLY A 204 -11.40 3.42 21.20
CA GLY A 204 -12.28 4.41 20.57
C GLY A 204 -11.84 4.92 19.19
N VAL A 205 -10.63 4.62 18.71
CA VAL A 205 -10.01 5.26 17.52
C VAL A 205 -10.91 5.31 16.28
N PHE A 206 -11.53 4.18 15.90
CA PHE A 206 -12.29 4.10 14.66
C PHE A 206 -13.70 4.69 14.76
N SER A 207 -14.31 4.70 15.95
CA SER A 207 -15.60 5.39 16.16
C SER A 207 -15.40 6.90 16.30
N PHE A 208 -14.30 7.36 16.91
CA PHE A 208 -13.94 8.77 17.01
C PHE A 208 -13.77 9.41 15.62
N TYR A 209 -12.99 8.77 14.73
CA TYR A 209 -12.76 9.26 13.36
C TYR A 209 -13.74 8.70 12.30
N HIS A 210 -14.74 7.90 12.70
CA HIS A 210 -15.71 7.27 11.80
C HIS A 210 -15.06 6.50 10.64
N VAL A 211 -13.94 5.80 10.91
CA VAL A 211 -13.13 5.12 9.89
C VAL A 211 -13.89 3.90 9.34
N PRO A 212 -14.14 3.82 8.01
CA PRO A 212 -14.83 2.68 7.42
C PRO A 212 -14.11 1.34 7.68
N PHE A 213 -14.86 0.31 8.06
CA PHE A 213 -14.31 -1.00 8.44
C PHE A 213 -13.41 -1.64 7.37
N TYR A 214 -13.62 -1.33 6.09
CA TYR A 214 -12.81 -1.88 5.00
C TYR A 214 -11.37 -1.32 4.92
N TYR A 215 -11.05 -0.22 5.61
CA TYR A 215 -9.67 0.28 5.78
C TYR A 215 -8.94 -0.34 6.97
N LEU A 216 -9.59 -1.18 7.76
CA LEU A 216 -9.04 -1.70 9.01
C LEU A 216 -8.34 -3.05 8.83
N THR A 217 -7.33 -3.33 9.64
CA THR A 217 -6.67 -4.64 9.70
C THR A 217 -7.45 -5.59 10.61
N PRO A 218 -8.10 -6.64 10.09
CA PRO A 218 -8.77 -7.65 10.90
C PRO A 218 -7.77 -8.59 11.59
N VAL A 219 -8.16 -9.08 12.77
CA VAL A 219 -7.43 -10.11 13.52
C VAL A 219 -8.11 -11.47 13.43
N LEU A 220 -7.30 -12.53 13.45
CA LEU A 220 -7.70 -13.93 13.45
C LEU A 220 -8.50 -14.34 14.71
N THR A 221 -8.59 -13.48 15.72
CA THR A 221 -9.44 -13.65 16.91
C THR A 221 -10.77 -12.90 16.83
N GLY A 222 -11.07 -12.26 15.69
CA GLY A 222 -12.25 -11.41 15.49
C GLY A 222 -12.02 -9.94 15.85
N GLY A 223 -12.67 -9.04 15.10
CA GLY A 223 -12.48 -7.60 15.22
C GLY A 223 -11.19 -7.10 14.56
N PHE A 224 -10.72 -5.91 14.97
CA PHE A 224 -9.68 -5.15 14.27
C PHE A 224 -8.54 -4.69 15.20
N VAL A 225 -7.35 -4.54 14.62
CA VAL A 225 -6.19 -3.90 15.28
C VAL A 225 -6.55 -2.45 15.56
N HIS A 226 -6.47 -2.03 16.81
CA HIS A 226 -6.74 -0.66 17.26
C HIS A 226 -5.62 -0.07 18.14
N ASN A 227 -4.74 -0.92 18.67
CA ASN A 227 -3.66 -0.54 19.58
C ASN A 227 -2.46 0.05 18.81
N LEU A 228 -1.85 1.10 19.39
CA LEU A 228 -0.59 1.64 18.90
C LEU A 228 0.52 0.62 19.06
N ASN A 229 1.12 0.19 17.95
CA ASN A 229 2.21 -0.79 17.89
C ASN A 229 3.53 -0.21 17.33
N TYR A 230 3.58 1.10 17.07
CA TYR A 230 4.74 1.82 16.56
C TYR A 230 5.49 2.58 17.66
N PRO A 231 6.78 2.93 17.48
CA PRO A 231 7.55 3.67 18.48
C PRO A 231 7.25 5.18 18.45
N GLY A 232 7.62 5.88 19.53
CA GLY A 232 7.06 7.17 19.90
C GLY A 232 7.25 8.34 18.92
N LEU A 233 8.16 8.25 17.93
CA LEU A 233 8.31 9.32 16.94
C LEU A 233 7.13 9.38 15.97
N SER A 234 6.49 8.25 15.67
CA SER A 234 5.25 8.23 14.85
C SER A 234 4.16 9.12 15.48
N VAL A 235 3.92 8.93 16.78
CA VAL A 235 3.00 9.73 17.61
C VAL A 235 3.41 11.21 17.64
N ILE A 236 4.67 11.50 17.95
CA ILE A 236 5.16 12.89 18.07
C ILE A 236 5.00 13.67 16.76
N LEU A 237 5.24 13.04 15.61
CA LEU A 237 5.14 13.70 14.31
C LEU A 237 3.70 14.02 13.87
N MET A 238 2.69 13.37 14.46
CA MET A 238 1.28 13.69 14.20
C MET A 238 0.71 14.77 15.13
N MET A 239 1.40 15.14 16.23
CA MET A 239 0.96 16.21 17.14
C MET A 239 0.78 17.59 16.46
N PRO A 240 1.63 18.03 15.51
CA PRO A 240 1.42 19.27 14.77
C PRO A 240 0.15 19.25 13.89
N ALA A 241 -0.30 18.08 13.45
CA ALA A 241 -1.54 17.95 12.68
C ALA A 241 -2.77 18.23 13.56
N ILE A 242 -2.80 17.62 14.76
CA ILE A 242 -3.85 17.86 15.77
C ILE A 242 -3.87 19.33 16.21
N THR A 243 -2.73 19.88 16.63
CA THR A 243 -2.65 21.24 17.20
C THR A 243 -2.83 22.34 16.14
N GLY A 244 -2.41 22.09 14.89
CA GLY A 244 -2.62 22.98 13.76
C GLY A 244 -3.98 22.85 13.06
N TRP A 245 -4.82 21.89 13.47
CA TRP A 245 -6.09 21.53 12.81
C TRP A 245 -5.93 21.22 11.32
N ILE A 246 -4.80 20.59 10.95
CA ILE A 246 -4.51 20.18 9.57
C ILE A 246 -4.59 18.67 9.40
N HIS A 247 -4.87 18.24 8.18
CA HIS A 247 -4.99 16.84 7.80
C HIS A 247 -3.67 16.07 7.99
N SER A 248 -3.70 14.93 8.70
CA SER A 248 -2.49 14.16 9.07
C SER A 248 -1.60 13.76 7.88
N ASN A 249 -2.18 13.38 6.73
CA ASN A 249 -1.43 13.10 5.50
C ASN A 249 -0.49 14.25 5.08
N TYR A 250 -0.72 15.52 5.46
CA TYR A 250 0.23 16.60 5.18
C TYR A 250 1.59 16.42 5.87
N VAL A 251 1.66 15.70 7.01
CA VAL A 251 2.93 15.29 7.63
C VAL A 251 3.67 14.33 6.69
N LEU A 252 2.97 13.34 6.13
CA LEU A 252 3.54 12.37 5.19
C LEU A 252 3.97 13.04 3.88
N VAL A 253 3.13 13.92 3.33
CA VAL A 253 3.42 14.75 2.15
C VAL A 253 4.66 15.61 2.38
N PHE A 254 4.83 16.20 3.57
CA PHE A 254 6.06 16.95 3.92
C PHE A 254 7.31 16.06 3.83
N PHE A 255 7.30 14.86 4.41
CA PHE A 255 8.45 13.95 4.32
C PHE A 255 8.71 13.41 2.89
N ASN A 256 7.66 13.24 2.08
CA ASN A 256 7.81 12.88 0.66
C ASN A 256 8.44 14.04 -0.13
N LEU A 257 7.88 15.25 0.00
CA LEU A 257 8.42 16.46 -0.63
C LEU A 257 9.86 16.75 -0.16
N ALA A 258 10.19 16.56 1.12
CA ALA A 258 11.54 16.73 1.66
C ALA A 258 12.57 15.69 1.14
N SER A 259 12.10 14.54 0.66
CA SER A 259 12.96 13.49 0.11
C SER A 259 13.60 13.88 -1.24
N TYR A 260 12.94 14.71 -2.06
CA TYR A 260 13.53 15.18 -3.33
C TYR A 260 14.67 16.19 -3.15
N PRO A 261 14.56 17.26 -2.31
CA PRO A 261 15.68 18.14 -1.97
C PRO A 261 16.84 17.41 -1.31
N LEU A 262 16.58 16.39 -0.48
CA LEU A 262 17.62 15.56 0.12
C LEU A 262 18.43 14.79 -0.94
N LEU A 263 17.73 14.10 -1.85
CA LEU A 263 18.34 13.39 -2.97
C LEU A 263 19.09 14.35 -3.92
N PHE A 264 18.49 15.50 -4.24
CA PHE A 264 19.07 16.54 -5.09
C PHE A 264 20.31 17.19 -4.46
N TYR A 265 20.27 17.54 -3.17
CA TYR A 265 21.41 18.03 -2.41
C TYR A 265 22.58 17.04 -2.47
N TYR A 266 22.28 15.75 -2.30
CA TYR A 266 23.31 14.72 -2.33
C TYR A 266 23.91 14.54 -3.73
N TYR A 267 23.06 14.48 -4.77
CA TYR A 267 23.50 14.43 -6.16
C TYR A 267 24.33 15.68 -6.52
N ARG A 268 23.95 16.87 -6.07
CA ARG A 268 24.71 18.12 -6.27
C ARG A 268 26.07 18.07 -5.58
N ARG A 269 26.13 17.63 -4.32
CA ARG A 269 27.38 17.44 -3.57
C ARG A 269 28.34 16.44 -4.24
N LYS A 270 27.83 15.55 -5.08
CA LYS A 270 28.59 14.53 -5.85
C LYS A 270 28.72 14.84 -7.35
N ASN A 271 28.36 16.04 -7.81
CA ASN A 271 28.36 16.43 -9.23
C ASN A 271 27.60 15.45 -10.15
N PHE A 272 26.44 14.98 -9.68
CA PHE A 272 25.59 13.95 -10.27
C PHE A 272 24.21 14.49 -10.71
N THR A 273 23.96 15.79 -10.55
CA THR A 273 22.67 16.49 -10.80
C THR A 273 22.08 16.24 -12.19
N LEU A 274 22.90 16.08 -13.23
CA LEU A 274 22.43 15.80 -14.59
C LEU A 274 21.63 14.48 -14.72
N ILE A 275 21.74 13.58 -13.73
CA ILE A 275 21.03 12.30 -13.65
C ILE A 275 19.84 12.36 -12.66
N PHE A 276 19.73 13.40 -11.82
CA PHE A 276 18.64 13.54 -10.85
C PHE A 276 17.24 13.45 -11.49
N PRO A 277 16.94 14.10 -12.62
CA PRO A 277 15.63 13.99 -13.26
C PRO A 277 15.28 12.57 -13.72
N TYR A 278 16.27 11.78 -14.13
CA TYR A 278 16.07 10.39 -14.52
C TYR A 278 15.92 9.46 -13.31
N ALA A 279 16.61 9.76 -12.20
CA ALA A 279 16.38 9.06 -10.94
C ALA A 279 14.97 9.30 -10.40
N VAL A 280 14.45 10.54 -10.48
CA VAL A 280 13.06 10.86 -10.12
C VAL A 280 12.06 10.15 -11.04
N LEU A 281 12.31 10.14 -12.36
CA LEU A 281 11.46 9.40 -13.30
C LEU A 281 11.37 7.90 -12.97
N ILE A 282 12.47 7.27 -12.51
CA ILE A 282 12.45 5.86 -12.08
C ILE A 282 11.50 5.64 -10.90
N LEU A 283 11.41 6.56 -9.93
CA LEU A 283 10.46 6.45 -8.82
C LEU A 283 9.01 6.45 -9.33
N PHE A 284 8.73 7.27 -10.34
CA PHE A 284 7.37 7.47 -10.87
C PHE A 284 6.91 6.31 -11.78
N LEU A 285 7.81 5.37 -12.11
CA LEU A 285 7.44 4.07 -12.70
C LEU A 285 6.61 3.19 -11.73
N ASN A 286 6.51 3.57 -10.46
CA ASN A 286 5.54 3.04 -9.53
C ASN A 286 4.78 4.19 -8.83
N TYR A 287 3.56 4.47 -9.31
CA TYR A 287 2.70 5.55 -8.80
C TYR A 287 2.42 5.44 -7.28
N ASN A 288 2.54 4.24 -6.71
CA ASN A 288 2.38 4.00 -5.28
C ASN A 288 3.40 4.76 -4.42
N TRP A 289 4.54 5.19 -4.97
CA TRP A 289 5.45 6.13 -4.30
C TRP A 289 4.74 7.40 -3.79
N ILE A 290 3.78 7.91 -4.59
CA ILE A 290 2.97 9.10 -4.26
C ILE A 290 1.67 8.64 -3.59
N TYR A 291 0.95 7.69 -4.20
CA TYR A 291 -0.39 7.29 -3.75
C TYR A 291 -0.41 6.74 -2.31
N TYR A 292 0.59 5.97 -1.87
CA TYR A 292 0.67 5.48 -0.49
C TYR A 292 0.92 6.60 0.53
N THR A 293 1.75 7.58 0.19
CA THR A 293 1.92 8.79 1.03
C THR A 293 0.59 9.56 1.13
N ALA A 294 -0.13 9.69 0.00
CA ALA A 294 -1.40 10.41 -0.07
C ALA A 294 -2.56 9.69 0.62
N GLY A 295 -2.51 8.35 0.71
CA GLY A 295 -3.53 7.49 1.31
C GLY A 295 -3.31 7.15 2.79
N GLY A 296 -2.24 7.63 3.43
CA GLY A 296 -2.01 7.45 4.86
C GLY A 296 -1.06 6.31 5.27
N LEU A 297 -0.15 5.87 4.38
CA LEU A 297 0.90 4.91 4.73
C LEU A 297 2.20 5.60 5.16
N THR A 298 2.69 5.27 6.35
CA THR A 298 3.61 6.13 7.12
C THR A 298 5.10 5.86 6.84
N GLU A 299 5.43 4.95 5.91
CA GLU A 299 6.81 4.53 5.61
C GLU A 299 7.75 5.68 5.21
N ILE A 300 7.23 6.73 4.57
CA ILE A 300 8.05 7.82 4.05
C ILE A 300 8.84 8.55 5.15
N ILE A 301 8.36 8.51 6.39
CA ILE A 301 9.03 9.06 7.57
C ILE A 301 10.35 8.32 7.84
N TRP A 302 10.30 7.00 8.05
CA TRP A 302 11.51 6.22 8.36
C TRP A 302 12.48 6.24 7.17
N LEU A 303 11.95 6.25 5.95
CA LEU A 303 12.73 6.32 4.71
C LEU A 303 13.55 7.61 4.62
N PHE A 304 12.91 8.77 4.87
CA PHE A 304 13.58 10.06 4.88
C PHE A 304 14.71 10.10 5.92
N PHE A 305 14.46 9.64 7.13
CA PHE A 305 15.46 9.64 8.20
C PHE A 305 16.65 8.70 7.93
N LEU A 306 16.41 7.51 7.34
CA LEU A 306 17.48 6.60 6.91
C LEU A 306 18.30 7.20 5.75
N ALA A 307 17.64 7.81 4.77
CA ALA A 307 18.31 8.52 3.67
C ALA A 307 19.16 9.69 4.20
N ALA A 308 18.63 10.47 5.14
CA ALA A 308 19.34 11.58 5.77
C ALA A 308 20.57 11.09 6.55
N SER A 309 20.45 9.97 7.28
CA SER A 309 21.60 9.30 7.89
C SER A 309 22.67 8.92 6.85
N TYR A 310 22.31 8.31 5.73
CA TYR A 310 23.25 7.94 4.67
C TYR A 310 23.99 9.16 4.06
N VAL A 311 23.28 10.28 3.88
CA VAL A 311 23.83 11.57 3.42
C VAL A 311 24.78 12.18 4.46
N CYS A 312 24.47 12.01 5.75
CA CYS A 312 25.26 12.54 6.87
C CYS A 312 26.33 11.58 7.41
N ARG A 313 26.49 10.37 6.86
CA ARG A 313 27.33 9.29 7.41
C ARG A 313 28.74 9.69 7.84
N ASN A 314 29.40 10.61 7.14
CA ASN A 314 30.73 11.14 7.50
C ASN A 314 30.76 11.91 8.86
N ARG A 315 29.61 12.17 9.48
CA ARG A 315 29.45 12.78 10.80
C ARG A 315 28.75 11.77 11.74
N PRO A 316 29.49 10.98 12.53
CA PRO A 316 28.92 9.84 13.25
C PRO A 316 27.73 10.17 14.14
N LEU A 317 27.80 11.26 14.91
CA LEU A 317 26.71 11.68 15.80
C LEU A 317 25.42 12.02 15.02
N MET A 318 25.53 12.81 13.93
CA MET A 318 24.38 13.22 13.13
C MET A 318 23.76 12.03 12.38
N SER A 319 24.61 11.16 11.81
CA SER A 319 24.14 9.93 11.15
C SER A 319 23.45 9.00 12.14
N GLY A 320 24.05 8.78 13.32
CA GLY A 320 23.45 8.00 14.40
C GLY A 320 22.10 8.54 14.81
N MET A 321 22.02 9.83 15.14
CA MET A 321 20.76 10.52 15.50
C MET A 321 19.66 10.28 14.46
N LEU A 322 19.96 10.53 13.18
CA LEU A 322 19.00 10.36 12.08
C LEU A 322 18.56 8.91 11.91
N TYR A 323 19.46 7.92 12.07
CA TYR A 323 19.06 6.52 12.00
C TYR A 323 18.26 6.05 13.23
N GLY A 324 18.54 6.58 14.43
CA GLY A 324 17.71 6.34 15.62
C GLY A 324 16.30 6.92 15.49
N LEU A 325 16.14 8.07 14.81
CA LEU A 325 14.82 8.61 14.44
C LEU A 325 14.10 7.72 13.41
N SER A 326 14.83 7.19 12.42
CA SER A 326 14.28 6.20 11.47
C SER A 326 13.74 4.96 12.20
N LEU A 327 14.52 4.37 13.10
CA LEU A 327 14.10 3.24 13.94
C LEU A 327 12.96 3.61 14.90
N SER A 328 12.89 4.85 15.37
CA SER A 328 11.83 5.32 16.27
C SER A 328 10.52 5.67 15.57
N SER A 329 10.51 5.80 14.23
CA SER A 329 9.27 6.01 13.47
C SER A 329 8.63 4.67 13.05
N LYS A 330 9.42 3.67 12.62
CA LYS A 330 8.87 2.37 12.24
C LYS A 330 9.89 1.22 12.30
N GLN A 331 9.48 0.06 12.79
CA GLN A 331 10.32 -1.15 12.92
C GLN A 331 10.85 -1.65 11.56
N THR A 332 10.20 -1.31 10.45
CA THR A 332 10.67 -1.63 9.07
C THR A 332 12.08 -1.13 8.78
N ALA A 333 12.50 -0.01 9.39
CA ALA A 333 13.87 0.51 9.28
C ALA A 333 14.94 -0.42 9.90
N ALA A 334 14.55 -1.36 10.77
CA ALA A 334 15.45 -2.36 11.33
C ALA A 334 15.82 -3.47 10.32
N ALA A 335 15.08 -3.63 9.21
CA ALA A 335 15.38 -4.66 8.21
C ALA A 335 16.75 -4.48 7.52
N VAL A 336 17.27 -3.24 7.46
CA VAL A 336 18.62 -2.96 6.95
C VAL A 336 19.69 -2.95 8.06
N LEU A 337 19.31 -2.95 9.34
CA LEU A 337 20.19 -2.75 10.50
C LEU A 337 21.51 -3.54 10.43
N PRO A 338 21.52 -4.88 10.26
CA PRO A 338 22.78 -5.63 10.29
C PRO A 338 23.73 -5.24 9.14
N PHE A 339 23.21 -4.99 7.94
CA PHE A 339 24.00 -4.53 6.80
C PHE A 339 24.50 -3.10 7.01
N TYR A 340 23.65 -2.21 7.54
CA TYR A 340 23.98 -0.80 7.71
C TYR A 340 24.98 -0.56 8.83
N LEU A 341 24.91 -1.32 9.94
CA LEU A 341 25.94 -1.30 10.99
C LEU A 341 27.31 -1.71 10.46
N TYR A 342 27.39 -2.81 9.70
CA TYR A 342 28.64 -3.26 9.12
C TYR A 342 29.18 -2.27 8.06
N PHE A 343 28.30 -1.71 7.23
CA PHE A 343 28.64 -0.64 6.29
C PHE A 343 29.24 0.58 7.02
N ILE A 344 28.59 1.08 8.08
CA ILE A 344 29.05 2.25 8.84
C ILE A 344 30.38 1.98 9.57
N TYR A 345 30.55 0.79 10.17
CA TYR A 345 31.83 0.39 10.77
C TYR A 345 32.99 0.44 9.76
N MET A 346 32.76 -0.08 8.56
CA MET A 346 33.75 -0.10 7.48
C MET A 346 33.95 1.27 6.80
N GLU A 347 32.91 2.11 6.70
CA GLU A 347 33.00 3.51 6.24
C GLU A 347 33.80 4.40 7.22
N TYR A 348 33.95 3.94 8.47
CA TYR A 348 34.80 4.54 9.49
C TYR A 348 36.19 3.90 9.61
N GLU A 349 36.63 3.15 8.60
CA GLU A 349 37.95 2.50 8.55
C GLU A 349 38.16 1.50 9.72
N GLY A 350 37.07 0.91 10.25
CA GLY A 350 37.10 0.07 11.44
C GLY A 350 37.25 0.83 12.76
N SER A 351 37.16 2.17 12.75
CA SER A 351 37.32 3.00 13.95
C SER A 351 36.17 2.80 14.94
N GLY A 352 36.37 1.91 15.92
CA GLY A 352 35.43 1.63 17.00
C GLY A 352 34.94 2.88 17.74
N ARG A 353 35.76 3.94 17.87
CA ARG A 353 35.34 5.23 18.45
C ARG A 353 34.28 5.94 17.59
N LYS A 354 34.50 6.07 16.28
CA LYS A 354 33.52 6.67 15.35
C LYS A 354 32.24 5.82 15.30
N PHE A 355 32.39 4.48 15.28
CA PHE A 355 31.27 3.55 15.30
C PHE A 355 30.43 3.68 16.58
N MET A 356 31.05 3.68 17.76
CA MET A 356 30.34 3.88 19.03
C MET A 356 29.69 5.27 19.14
N GLN A 357 30.27 6.32 18.55
CA GLN A 357 29.59 7.62 18.44
C GLN A 357 28.29 7.53 17.62
N PHE A 358 28.28 6.78 16.52
CA PHE A 358 27.05 6.51 15.75
C PHE A 358 26.04 5.70 16.57
N ILE A 359 26.46 4.61 17.22
CA ILE A 359 25.60 3.77 18.06
C ILE A 359 24.96 4.58 19.19
N LEU A 360 25.77 5.27 20.00
CA LEU A 360 25.29 6.06 21.14
C LEU A 360 24.34 7.16 20.69
N ALA A 361 24.64 7.85 19.58
CA ALA A 361 23.80 8.92 19.08
C ALA A 361 22.44 8.42 18.54
N GLY A 362 22.39 7.22 17.95
CA GLY A 362 21.13 6.59 17.52
C GLY A 362 20.32 6.00 18.67
N VAL A 363 20.98 5.41 19.67
CA VAL A 363 20.32 4.97 20.91
C VAL A 363 19.74 6.17 21.66
N MET A 364 20.50 7.26 21.79
CA MET A 364 20.03 8.48 22.47
C MET A 364 18.87 9.17 21.74
N SER A 365 18.86 9.23 20.40
CA SER A 365 17.72 9.81 19.67
C SER A 365 16.49 8.93 19.74
N PHE A 366 16.64 7.60 19.62
CA PHE A 366 15.54 6.64 19.81
C PHE A 366 14.97 6.71 21.24
N ILE A 367 15.82 6.83 22.27
CA ILE A 367 15.36 7.01 23.65
C ILE A 367 14.64 8.35 23.79
N ALA A 368 15.19 9.46 23.29
CA ALA A 368 14.58 10.78 23.45
C ALA A 368 13.14 10.87 22.92
N THR A 369 12.82 10.18 21.83
CA THR A 369 11.47 10.14 21.23
C THR A 369 10.54 9.08 21.82
N ASN A 370 11.08 8.06 22.52
CA ASN A 370 10.27 7.04 23.19
C ASN A 370 10.10 7.27 24.70
N LEU A 371 11.00 8.03 25.34
CA LEU A 371 11.04 8.24 26.78
C LEU A 371 9.74 8.78 27.39
N PRO A 372 8.99 9.73 26.77
CA PRO A 372 7.71 10.17 27.31
C PRO A 372 6.74 9.01 27.54
N PHE A 373 6.64 8.11 26.55
CA PHE A 373 5.76 6.95 26.59
C PHE A 373 6.27 5.84 27.52
N ALA A 374 7.59 5.66 27.60
CA ALA A 374 8.20 4.76 28.59
C ALA A 374 7.96 5.25 30.04
N ILE A 375 7.89 6.57 30.27
CA ILE A 375 7.52 7.14 31.58
C ILE A 375 6.02 6.91 31.88
N MET A 376 5.14 7.03 30.88
CA MET A 376 3.70 6.76 31.04
C MET A 376 3.41 5.28 31.33
N GLY A 377 4.08 4.35 30.64
CA GLY A 377 3.75 2.93 30.71
C GLY A 377 4.80 2.00 30.10
N ALA A 378 6.05 2.03 30.56
CA ALA A 378 7.19 1.24 30.05
C ALA A 378 6.86 -0.21 29.62
N GLY A 379 6.09 -0.96 30.41
CA GLY A 379 5.67 -2.32 30.06
C GLY A 379 4.77 -2.37 28.83
N GLN A 380 3.72 -1.54 28.77
CA GLN A 380 2.77 -1.50 27.66
C GLN A 380 3.41 -0.94 26.38
N TRP A 381 4.24 0.10 26.53
CA TRP A 381 5.09 0.63 25.46
C TRP A 381 5.96 -0.49 24.84
N PHE A 382 6.70 -1.23 25.67
CA PHE A 382 7.58 -2.29 25.20
C PHE A 382 6.81 -3.46 24.55
N PHE A 383 5.76 -3.98 25.21
CA PHE A 383 5.00 -5.13 24.70
C PHE A 383 4.31 -4.83 23.36
N ASN A 384 3.78 -3.62 23.15
CA ASN A 384 3.18 -3.25 21.88
C ASN A 384 4.21 -3.13 20.75
N ILE A 385 5.34 -2.45 20.99
CA ILE A 385 6.38 -2.20 19.98
C ILE A 385 7.11 -3.50 19.59
N ALA A 386 7.39 -4.38 20.55
CA ALA A 386 7.98 -5.70 20.30
C ALA A 386 6.95 -6.70 19.74
N GLY A 387 5.68 -6.56 20.11
CA GLY A 387 4.61 -7.50 19.77
C GLY A 387 4.21 -7.55 18.29
N VAL A 388 4.61 -6.57 17.47
CA VAL A 388 4.29 -6.48 16.03
C VAL A 388 4.52 -7.80 15.29
N ALA A 389 5.66 -8.45 15.50
CA ALA A 389 6.01 -9.70 14.82
C ALA A 389 5.14 -10.91 15.23
N GLY A 390 4.44 -10.83 16.37
CA GLY A 390 3.57 -11.88 16.89
C GLY A 390 2.07 -11.61 16.72
N GLN A 391 1.67 -10.47 16.12
CA GLN A 391 0.26 -10.08 16.08
C GLN A 391 -0.63 -11.15 15.40
N PRO A 392 -1.83 -11.44 15.94
CA PRO A 392 -2.75 -12.42 15.37
C PRO A 392 -3.54 -11.85 14.19
N ILE A 393 -2.88 -11.18 13.24
CA ILE A 393 -3.50 -10.51 12.08
C ILE A 393 -3.74 -11.46 10.89
N ILE A 394 -4.80 -11.21 10.11
CA ILE A 394 -5.09 -11.98 8.89
C ILE A 394 -3.95 -11.82 7.87
N GLY A 395 -3.56 -12.92 7.23
CA GLY A 395 -2.60 -12.94 6.13
C GLY A 395 -3.16 -12.29 4.86
N ILE A 396 -2.44 -11.32 4.32
CA ILE A 396 -2.78 -10.53 3.13
C ILE A 396 -1.53 -10.23 2.32
N GLY A 397 -1.69 -9.80 1.06
CA GLY A 397 -0.60 -9.33 0.21
C GLY A 397 -0.08 -10.37 -0.80
N LEU A 398 1.07 -10.07 -1.41
CA LEU A 398 1.48 -10.59 -2.73
C LEU A 398 2.66 -11.60 -2.71
N GLY A 399 3.01 -12.15 -1.54
CA GLY A 399 4.11 -13.13 -1.36
C GLY A 399 3.66 -14.60 -1.34
N PRO A 400 4.60 -15.57 -1.27
CA PRO A 400 4.27 -17.00 -1.21
C PRO A 400 3.47 -17.43 0.03
N SER A 401 3.35 -16.55 1.04
CA SER A 401 2.48 -16.74 2.21
C SER A 401 0.99 -16.90 1.86
N ILE A 402 0.56 -16.46 0.67
CA ILE A 402 -0.79 -16.74 0.13
C ILE A 402 -1.09 -18.25 0.18
N LEU A 403 -0.10 -19.12 -0.10
CA LEU A 403 -0.30 -20.57 -0.06
C LEU A 403 -0.82 -21.05 1.31
N SER A 404 -0.40 -20.39 2.40
CA SER A 404 -0.92 -20.65 3.76
C SER A 404 -2.29 -20.01 3.99
N PHE A 405 -2.39 -18.68 3.91
CA PHE A 405 -3.60 -17.98 4.35
C PHE A 405 -4.79 -18.05 3.37
N ALA A 406 -4.56 -18.48 2.12
CA ALA A 406 -5.62 -18.84 1.17
C ALA A 406 -5.91 -20.35 1.16
N GLY A 407 -5.17 -21.16 1.92
CA GLY A 407 -5.51 -22.57 2.19
C GLY A 407 -4.96 -23.62 1.23
N PHE A 408 -3.97 -23.32 0.40
CA PHE A 408 -3.39 -24.29 -0.55
C PHE A 408 -2.40 -25.28 0.10
N LEU A 409 -1.60 -24.79 1.05
CA LEU A 409 -0.65 -25.55 1.85
C LEU A 409 -0.72 -24.98 3.28
N PRO A 410 -1.31 -25.69 4.25
CA PRO A 410 -1.47 -25.16 5.60
C PRO A 410 -0.11 -25.13 6.30
N LEU A 411 0.57 -23.99 6.22
CA LEU A 411 1.87 -23.75 6.86
C LEU A 411 1.69 -22.77 8.01
N ASN A 412 2.17 -23.15 9.20
CA ASN A 412 2.12 -22.29 10.39
C ASN A 412 2.82 -20.94 10.12
N ARG A 413 2.18 -19.84 10.56
CA ARG A 413 2.61 -18.45 10.35
C ARG A 413 4.08 -18.20 10.75
N ILE A 414 4.60 -18.91 11.76
CA ILE A 414 6.00 -18.83 12.22
C ILE A 414 7.03 -19.05 11.10
N VAL A 415 6.70 -19.86 10.08
CA VAL A 415 7.51 -20.11 8.88
C VAL A 415 7.89 -18.80 8.18
N PHE A 416 6.92 -17.90 8.01
CA PHE A 416 7.07 -16.65 7.27
C PHE A 416 7.61 -15.50 8.12
N TYR A 417 7.93 -15.77 9.40
CA TYR A 417 8.74 -14.89 10.25
C TYR A 417 10.18 -15.42 10.37
N ALA A 418 10.35 -16.73 10.53
CA ALA A 418 11.66 -17.37 10.58
C ALA A 418 12.41 -17.26 9.24
N LEU A 419 11.74 -17.48 8.10
CA LEU A 419 12.39 -17.50 6.78
C LEU A 419 13.02 -16.14 6.41
N PRO A 420 12.35 -14.97 6.54
CA PRO A 420 12.99 -13.66 6.34
C PRO A 420 14.19 -13.41 7.27
N VAL A 421 14.16 -13.85 8.53
CA VAL A 421 15.28 -13.72 9.47
C VAL A 421 16.47 -14.59 9.02
N ILE A 422 16.21 -15.86 8.69
CA ILE A 422 17.21 -16.80 8.16
C ILE A 422 17.84 -16.23 6.90
N LEU A 423 17.04 -15.76 5.93
CA LEU A 423 17.52 -15.11 4.70
C LEU A 423 18.35 -13.86 4.97
N THR A 424 17.93 -13.01 5.92
CA THR A 424 18.68 -11.81 6.32
C THR A 424 20.06 -12.18 6.87
N LEU A 425 20.16 -13.21 7.71
CA LEU A 425 21.44 -13.71 8.23
C LEU A 425 22.33 -14.34 7.13
N GLY A 426 21.76 -15.14 6.23
CA GLY A 426 22.49 -15.71 5.10
C GLY A 426 23.03 -14.64 4.14
N LEU A 427 22.21 -13.63 3.81
CA LEU A 427 22.62 -12.49 3.01
C LEU A 427 23.65 -11.61 3.74
N LEU A 428 23.59 -11.49 5.07
CA LEU A 428 24.59 -10.78 5.87
C LEU A 428 25.96 -11.47 5.81
N ILE A 429 26.00 -12.81 5.93
CA ILE A 429 27.24 -13.58 5.81
C ILE A 429 27.87 -13.38 4.41
N ILE A 430 27.04 -13.40 3.36
CA ILE A 430 27.47 -13.10 1.98
C ILE A 430 27.97 -11.66 1.86
N TYR A 431 27.28 -10.68 2.45
CA TYR A 431 27.66 -9.26 2.42
C TYR A 431 29.00 -8.99 3.13
N ILE A 432 29.22 -9.61 4.29
CA ILE A 432 30.48 -9.51 5.04
C ILE A 432 31.61 -10.14 4.22
N GLY A 433 31.44 -11.38 3.77
CA GLY A 433 32.46 -12.12 3.01
C GLY A 433 32.82 -11.52 1.64
N HIS A 434 31.92 -10.74 1.04
CA HIS A 434 32.13 -10.13 -0.29
C HIS A 434 32.04 -8.59 -0.29
N TYR A 435 32.19 -7.95 0.87
CA TYR A 435 31.94 -6.52 1.11
C TYR A 435 32.61 -5.59 0.10
N SER A 436 33.87 -5.83 -0.26
CA SER A 436 34.60 -5.02 -1.26
C SER A 436 33.91 -4.97 -2.63
N SER A 437 33.17 -6.02 -2.99
CA SER A 437 32.38 -6.10 -4.23
C SER A 437 30.89 -5.81 -4.03
N MET A 438 30.40 -5.79 -2.79
CA MET A 438 28.97 -5.69 -2.46
C MET A 438 28.60 -4.46 -1.63
N LYS A 439 29.54 -3.62 -1.17
CA LYS A 439 29.32 -2.49 -0.24
C LYS A 439 27.98 -1.74 -0.39
N TYR A 440 27.57 -1.43 -1.62
CA TYR A 440 26.35 -0.67 -1.91
C TYR A 440 25.07 -1.51 -2.14
N THR A 441 25.11 -2.84 -2.01
CA THR A 441 23.93 -3.72 -2.12
C THR A 441 23.09 -3.78 -0.84
N LEU A 442 23.48 -3.07 0.23
CA LEU A 442 22.83 -3.12 1.55
C LEU A 442 21.31 -2.87 1.51
N PHE A 443 20.83 -1.97 0.66
CA PHE A 443 19.41 -1.65 0.51
C PHE A 443 18.66 -2.61 -0.43
N ALA A 444 19.36 -3.50 -1.15
CA ALA A 444 18.74 -4.50 -2.02
C ALA A 444 18.40 -5.80 -1.28
N PHE A 445 19.12 -6.14 -0.21
CA PHE A 445 18.87 -7.38 0.55
C PHE A 445 17.53 -7.41 1.31
N PRO A 446 17.07 -6.34 1.98
CA PRO A 446 15.77 -6.34 2.65
C PRO A 446 14.61 -6.67 1.69
N ALA A 447 14.63 -6.14 0.46
CA ALA A 447 13.61 -6.44 -0.55
C ALA A 447 13.51 -7.94 -0.88
N ILE A 448 14.62 -8.69 -0.86
CA ILE A 448 14.60 -10.16 -1.07
C ILE A 448 14.05 -10.86 0.17
N ALA A 449 14.43 -10.46 1.38
CA ALA A 449 13.92 -11.05 2.62
C ALA A 449 12.41 -10.81 2.79
N PHE A 450 11.92 -9.62 2.48
CA PHE A 450 10.49 -9.28 2.53
C PHE A 450 9.65 -10.12 1.56
N THR A 451 10.21 -10.60 0.44
CA THR A 451 9.50 -11.50 -0.51
C THR A 451 8.89 -12.73 0.19
N PHE A 452 9.43 -13.16 1.34
CA PHE A 452 9.00 -14.33 2.11
C PHE A 452 8.25 -14.00 3.41
N TYR A 453 7.91 -12.72 3.65
CA TYR A 453 7.25 -12.26 4.86
C TYR A 453 5.74 -12.58 4.88
N TYR A 454 5.17 -12.83 6.06
CA TYR A 454 3.78 -13.32 6.18
C TYR A 454 2.74 -12.40 5.53
N ARG A 455 2.85 -11.08 5.76
CA ARG A 455 2.06 -10.04 5.09
C ARG A 455 2.93 -9.22 4.15
N LEU A 456 3.34 -9.78 3.02
CA LEU A 456 4.08 -9.02 2.01
C LEU A 456 3.18 -7.98 1.34
N LEU A 457 3.21 -6.76 1.85
CA LEU A 457 2.54 -5.61 1.26
C LEU A 457 3.52 -4.82 0.38
N LEU A 458 3.00 -4.12 -0.65
CA LEU A 458 3.83 -3.44 -1.65
C LEU A 458 4.68 -2.31 -1.07
N ASN A 459 4.19 -1.61 -0.04
CA ASN A 459 4.93 -0.60 0.71
C ASN A 459 6.24 -1.16 1.29
N TYR A 460 6.34 -2.46 1.58
CA TYR A 460 7.59 -3.08 2.04
C TYR A 460 8.64 -3.25 0.93
N LEU A 461 8.29 -2.98 -0.35
CA LEU A 461 9.18 -3.11 -1.51
C LEU A 461 9.42 -1.78 -2.25
N VAL A 462 8.40 -0.95 -2.42
CA VAL A 462 8.43 0.27 -3.28
C VAL A 462 9.46 1.32 -2.86
N TYR A 463 9.85 1.37 -1.59
CA TYR A 463 10.76 2.39 -1.07
C TYR A 463 12.26 2.05 -1.16
N TRP A 464 12.66 0.77 -1.31
CA TRP A 464 14.08 0.39 -1.42
C TRP A 464 14.77 0.93 -2.69
N PRO A 465 14.12 1.00 -3.88
CA PRO A 465 14.65 1.67 -5.06
C PRO A 465 15.09 3.14 -4.82
N PHE A 466 14.43 3.90 -3.94
CA PHE A 466 14.84 5.27 -3.60
C PHE A 466 16.19 5.30 -2.89
N LEU A 467 16.39 4.45 -1.88
CA LEU A 467 17.67 4.33 -1.17
C LEU A 467 18.80 3.84 -2.09
N ILE A 468 18.46 3.04 -3.11
CA ILE A 468 19.39 2.55 -4.13
C ILE A 468 19.76 3.64 -5.14
N LEU A 469 18.83 4.53 -5.49
CA LEU A 469 19.13 5.72 -6.29
C LEU A 469 20.01 6.69 -5.49
N LEU A 470 19.75 6.89 -4.20
CA LEU A 470 20.54 7.76 -3.32
C LEU A 470 22.04 7.42 -3.30
N LEU A 471 22.40 6.13 -3.30
CA LEU A 471 23.80 5.67 -3.29
C LEU A 471 24.44 5.54 -4.68
N LEU A 472 23.70 5.78 -5.76
CA LEU A 472 24.20 5.69 -7.14
C LEU A 472 25.44 6.56 -7.41
N PRO A 473 25.61 7.77 -6.83
CA PRO A 473 26.83 8.55 -7.00
C PRO A 473 28.08 7.87 -6.42
N ASP A 474 28.04 7.37 -5.17
CA ASP A 474 29.17 6.69 -4.51
C ASP A 474 29.51 5.35 -5.16
N LEU A 475 28.49 4.65 -5.64
CA LEU A 475 28.64 3.45 -6.44
C LEU A 475 29.38 3.73 -7.75
N MET A 476 28.98 4.78 -8.47
CA MET A 476 29.66 5.18 -9.70
C MET A 476 31.08 5.69 -9.44
N GLU A 477 31.34 6.31 -8.30
CA GLU A 477 32.67 6.73 -7.85
C GLU A 477 33.57 5.52 -7.58
N ALA A 478 33.12 4.54 -6.78
CA ALA A 478 33.86 3.29 -6.54
C ALA A 478 34.10 2.47 -7.83
N VAL A 479 33.18 2.54 -8.79
CA VAL A 479 33.33 1.94 -10.13
C VAL A 479 34.31 2.73 -11.02
N ARG A 480 34.54 4.04 -10.81
CA ARG A 480 35.63 4.79 -11.47
C ARG A 480 37.01 4.33 -10.98
N SER A 481 37.15 3.99 -9.70
CA SER A 481 38.43 3.61 -9.08
C SER A 481 38.87 2.17 -9.32
N LEU A 482 38.07 1.33 -9.97
CA LEU A 482 38.50 0.00 -10.38
C LEU A 482 39.53 0.08 -11.53
N PRO A 483 40.59 -0.75 -11.51
CA PRO A 483 41.56 -0.78 -12.61
C PRO A 483 40.88 -1.15 -13.94
N PRO A 484 41.35 -0.61 -15.08
CA PRO A 484 40.74 -0.84 -16.37
C PRO A 484 40.83 -2.32 -16.75
N ALA A 485 39.69 -2.99 -16.87
CA ALA A 485 39.62 -4.38 -17.30
C ALA A 485 40.38 -4.56 -18.64
N PRO A 486 41.24 -5.60 -18.76
CA PRO A 486 42.15 -5.77 -19.88
C PRO A 486 41.39 -5.92 -21.20
N GLU A 487 41.85 -5.25 -22.25
CA GLU A 487 41.21 -5.30 -23.57
C GLU A 487 41.49 -6.64 -24.26
N ARG A 488 40.67 -7.66 -23.95
CA ARG A 488 40.61 -8.89 -24.75
C ARG A 488 40.17 -8.52 -26.17
N ALA A 489 41.14 -8.48 -27.08
CA ALA A 489 40.99 -8.05 -28.47
C ALA A 489 40.31 -9.14 -29.34
N GLY A 490 39.03 -9.40 -29.08
CA GLY A 490 38.25 -10.31 -29.92
C GLY A 490 36.76 -10.32 -29.57
N LEU A 491 35.96 -10.86 -30.48
CA LEU A 491 34.58 -11.31 -30.23
C LEU A 491 34.57 -12.79 -29.80
N SER A 492 35.56 -13.20 -29.01
CA SER A 492 35.51 -14.50 -28.35
C SER A 492 34.37 -14.48 -27.33
N PHE A 493 33.43 -15.42 -27.48
CA PHE A 493 32.57 -15.79 -26.36
C PHE A 493 33.47 -16.07 -25.15
N PRO A 494 33.11 -15.57 -23.96
CA PRO A 494 34.01 -15.62 -22.82
C PRO A 494 34.27 -17.07 -22.44
N ARG A 495 35.49 -17.54 -22.74
CA ARG A 495 36.22 -18.45 -21.84
C ARG A 495 36.43 -17.68 -20.53
N PHE A 496 35.37 -17.63 -19.73
CA PHE A 496 35.47 -17.56 -18.27
C PHE A 496 36.39 -18.70 -17.83
N SER A 497 37.26 -18.50 -16.84
CA SER A 497 37.78 -19.69 -16.17
C SER A 497 36.61 -20.41 -15.48
N PRO A 498 36.59 -21.76 -15.45
CA PRO A 498 35.60 -22.48 -14.65
C PRO A 498 35.59 -22.00 -13.19
N ALA A 499 36.74 -21.61 -12.63
CA ALA A 499 36.89 -21.11 -11.27
C ALA A 499 36.18 -19.75 -11.01
N GLU A 500 36.32 -18.75 -11.89
CA GLU A 500 35.62 -17.47 -11.77
C GLU A 500 34.11 -17.66 -11.93
N MET A 501 33.70 -18.44 -12.94
CA MET A 501 32.29 -18.75 -13.17
C MET A 501 31.68 -19.56 -12.02
N LEU A 502 32.45 -20.49 -11.43
CA LEU A 502 32.09 -21.20 -10.21
C LEU A 502 31.96 -20.24 -9.04
N THR A 503 32.78 -19.21 -8.89
CA THR A 503 32.73 -18.31 -7.73
C THR A 503 31.51 -17.39 -7.77
N GLU A 504 31.19 -16.79 -8.93
CA GLU A 504 29.95 -15.98 -9.05
C GLU A 504 28.69 -16.85 -9.06
N ARG A 505 28.72 -18.04 -9.70
CA ARG A 505 27.62 -19.01 -9.57
C ARG A 505 27.47 -19.49 -8.14
N LYS A 506 28.55 -19.75 -7.38
CA LYS A 506 28.47 -20.20 -5.98
C LYS A 506 27.68 -19.23 -5.11
N ILE A 507 27.81 -17.92 -5.28
CA ILE A 507 27.03 -16.95 -4.49
C ILE A 507 25.54 -17.02 -4.87
N GLY A 508 25.21 -16.96 -6.16
CA GLY A 508 23.82 -17.04 -6.62
C GLY A 508 23.16 -18.38 -6.32
N VAL A 509 23.89 -19.48 -6.51
CA VAL A 509 23.46 -20.85 -6.19
C VAL A 509 23.40 -21.07 -4.68
N ALA A 510 24.30 -20.50 -3.87
CA ALA A 510 24.18 -20.55 -2.41
C ALA A 510 22.94 -19.80 -1.93
N ALA A 511 22.67 -18.59 -2.45
CA ALA A 511 21.45 -17.85 -2.13
C ALA A 511 20.18 -18.65 -2.54
N VAL A 512 20.15 -19.23 -3.75
CA VAL A 512 19.04 -20.07 -4.21
C VAL A 512 18.90 -21.36 -3.42
N LEU A 513 19.99 -22.08 -3.13
CA LEU A 513 19.98 -23.29 -2.29
C LEU A 513 19.54 -22.96 -0.86
N PHE A 514 19.97 -21.83 -0.30
CA PHE A 514 19.60 -21.41 1.04
C PHE A 514 18.13 -20.96 1.12
N ILE A 515 17.60 -20.33 0.06
CA ILE A 515 16.14 -20.12 -0.13
C ILE A 515 15.41 -21.47 -0.21
N LEU A 516 15.89 -22.42 -1.02
CA LEU A 516 15.23 -23.72 -1.21
C LEU A 516 15.26 -24.60 0.04
N ILE A 517 16.41 -24.69 0.72
CA ILE A 517 16.58 -25.45 1.97
C ILE A 517 15.79 -24.78 3.10
N GLY A 518 15.89 -23.46 3.26
CA GLY A 518 15.12 -22.72 4.27
C GLY A 518 13.61 -22.86 4.05
N SER A 519 13.14 -22.72 2.81
CA SER A 519 11.73 -22.92 2.45
C SER A 519 11.30 -24.37 2.65
N GLY A 520 12.11 -25.36 2.24
CA GLY A 520 11.79 -26.78 2.37
C GLY A 520 11.72 -27.26 3.82
N MET A 521 12.70 -26.89 4.65
CA MET A 521 12.71 -27.21 6.08
C MET A 521 11.53 -26.54 6.80
N ALA A 522 11.27 -25.26 6.52
CA ALA A 522 10.18 -24.53 7.17
C ALA A 522 8.80 -25.00 6.67
N ALA A 523 8.66 -25.37 5.39
CA ALA A 523 7.44 -25.99 4.86
C ALA A 523 7.19 -27.37 5.50
N GLY A 524 8.22 -28.22 5.62
CA GLY A 524 8.11 -29.52 6.29
C GLY A 524 7.66 -29.39 7.75
N TYR A 525 8.27 -28.47 8.52
CA TYR A 525 7.84 -28.17 9.88
C TYR A 525 6.42 -27.59 9.94
N GLY A 526 6.11 -26.61 9.09
CA GLY A 526 4.81 -25.95 9.05
C GLY A 526 3.67 -26.92 8.70
N TYR A 527 3.91 -27.85 7.79
CA TYR A 527 2.96 -28.91 7.40
C TYR A 527 2.75 -29.94 8.51
N ALA A 528 3.83 -30.38 9.18
CA ALA A 528 3.74 -31.31 10.31
C ALA A 528 2.88 -30.74 11.46
N VAL A 529 3.07 -29.46 11.80
CA VAL A 529 2.26 -28.75 12.80
C VAL A 529 0.79 -28.63 12.39
N ALA A 530 0.49 -28.55 11.09
CA ALA A 530 -0.86 -28.35 10.58
C ALA A 530 -1.71 -29.63 10.46
N GLN A 531 -1.13 -30.83 10.56
CA GLN A 531 -1.89 -32.09 10.48
C GLN A 531 -2.84 -32.33 11.68
N HIS A 532 -2.76 -31.50 12.72
CA HIS A 532 -3.60 -31.59 13.93
C HIS A 532 -4.55 -30.40 14.06
N ASN A 533 -5.13 -29.97 12.93
CA ASN A 533 -6.17 -28.95 12.90
C ASN A 533 -7.54 -29.53 13.31
N PRO A 534 -8.12 -29.14 14.46
CA PRO A 534 -9.42 -29.61 14.93
C PRO A 534 -10.61 -29.02 14.16
N LEU A 535 -10.41 -27.97 13.35
CA LEU A 535 -11.46 -27.22 12.68
C LEU A 535 -11.64 -27.71 11.22
N ARG A 536 -12.87 -27.98 10.80
CA ARG A 536 -13.23 -28.32 9.42
C ARG A 536 -14.56 -27.66 9.02
N ILE A 537 -14.71 -27.26 7.76
CA ILE A 537 -16.02 -26.95 7.18
C ILE A 537 -16.52 -28.22 6.50
N THR A 538 -17.72 -28.69 6.81
CA THR A 538 -18.29 -29.91 6.20
C THR A 538 -19.11 -29.61 4.96
N GLY A 539 -19.71 -28.43 4.88
CA GLY A 539 -20.53 -28.01 3.75
C GLY A 539 -21.06 -26.58 3.88
N ILE A 540 -21.56 -26.05 2.76
CA ILE A 540 -22.45 -24.90 2.72
C ILE A 540 -23.83 -25.45 2.39
N ASP A 541 -24.72 -25.46 3.37
CA ASP A 541 -26.00 -26.18 3.34
C ASP A 541 -27.07 -25.42 2.54
N SER A 542 -26.96 -24.10 2.47
CA SER A 542 -27.81 -23.23 1.65
C SER A 542 -27.21 -21.84 1.46
N TYR A 543 -27.64 -21.18 0.38
CA TYR A 543 -27.28 -19.81 0.03
C TYR A 543 -28.53 -18.92 0.06
N GLY A 544 -28.39 -17.67 0.47
CA GLY A 544 -29.48 -16.71 0.58
C GLY A 544 -29.04 -15.29 0.29
N ASP A 545 -30.00 -14.42 0.05
CA ASP A 545 -29.79 -12.99 -0.12
C ASP A 545 -30.90 -12.20 0.61
N PRO A 546 -30.86 -12.14 1.97
CA PRO A 546 -31.85 -11.41 2.76
C PRO A 546 -31.83 -9.90 2.50
N PHE A 547 -30.73 -9.36 1.97
CA PHE A 547 -30.62 -7.96 1.60
C PHE A 547 -31.19 -7.65 0.20
N ASN A 548 -31.56 -8.67 -0.57
CA ASN A 548 -32.17 -8.59 -1.92
C ASN A 548 -31.30 -7.81 -2.92
N ILE A 549 -29.98 -8.03 -2.89
CA ILE A 549 -29.00 -7.35 -3.74
C ILE A 549 -28.87 -8.10 -5.09
N PRO A 550 -29.25 -7.48 -6.23
CA PRO A 550 -29.32 -8.18 -7.51
C PRO A 550 -28.00 -8.84 -7.95
N GLY A 551 -27.99 -10.18 -8.01
CA GLY A 551 -26.85 -10.95 -8.49
C GLY A 551 -25.77 -11.23 -7.43
N GLU A 552 -26.00 -10.86 -6.16
CA GLU A 552 -25.09 -11.12 -5.05
C GLU A 552 -25.63 -12.20 -4.09
N ILE A 553 -24.74 -12.80 -3.30
CA ILE A 553 -25.08 -13.67 -2.17
C ILE A 553 -24.76 -12.89 -0.89
N THR A 554 -25.77 -12.71 -0.03
CA THR A 554 -25.65 -11.95 1.23
C THR A 554 -25.96 -12.75 2.49
N SER A 555 -26.16 -14.06 2.37
CA SER A 555 -26.23 -15.02 3.48
C SER A 555 -25.79 -16.42 3.04
N MET A 556 -25.15 -17.17 3.93
CA MET A 556 -24.87 -18.60 3.73
C MET A 556 -25.11 -19.36 5.04
N ASN A 557 -25.67 -20.58 4.96
CA ASN A 557 -25.68 -21.51 6.08
C ASN A 557 -24.50 -22.46 5.91
N VAL A 558 -23.60 -22.49 6.90
CA VAL A 558 -22.32 -23.22 6.84
C VAL A 558 -22.23 -24.16 8.04
N THR A 559 -22.06 -25.45 7.79
CA THR A 559 -21.79 -26.41 8.86
C THR A 559 -20.29 -26.57 9.08
N VAL A 560 -19.88 -26.30 10.32
CA VAL A 560 -18.49 -26.35 10.79
C VAL A 560 -18.37 -27.46 11.83
N SER A 561 -17.36 -28.31 11.69
CA SER A 561 -17.01 -29.37 12.64
C SER A 561 -15.80 -28.96 13.47
N TYR A 562 -15.89 -29.16 14.79
CA TYR A 562 -14.81 -28.90 15.74
C TYR A 562 -14.51 -30.15 16.57
N SER A 563 -13.25 -30.59 16.55
CA SER A 563 -12.76 -31.80 17.23
C SER A 563 -11.54 -31.47 18.11
N PRO A 564 -11.71 -30.71 19.21
CA PRO A 564 -10.62 -30.27 20.08
C PRO A 564 -9.89 -31.45 20.74
N SER A 565 -8.58 -31.28 20.97
CA SER A 565 -7.84 -32.16 21.89
C SER A 565 -8.18 -31.83 23.35
N ALA A 566 -7.81 -32.70 24.29
CA ALA A 566 -8.04 -32.49 25.72
C ALA A 566 -7.34 -31.25 26.32
N SER A 567 -6.46 -30.59 25.56
CA SER A 567 -5.74 -29.36 25.94
C SER A 567 -6.27 -28.10 25.25
N MET A 568 -7.40 -28.18 24.53
CA MET A 568 -8.05 -27.06 23.84
C MET A 568 -9.37 -26.67 24.53
N GLU A 569 -9.84 -25.46 24.25
CA GLU A 569 -11.16 -24.99 24.67
C GLU A 569 -12.26 -25.85 24.03
N LYS A 570 -13.36 -26.12 24.75
CA LYS A 570 -14.46 -26.96 24.24
C LYS A 570 -15.44 -26.22 23.34
N GLU A 571 -15.43 -24.89 23.45
CA GLU A 571 -16.23 -23.96 22.66
C GLU A 571 -15.30 -22.82 22.23
N ILE A 572 -15.36 -22.41 20.96
CA ILE A 572 -14.57 -21.30 20.42
C ILE A 572 -15.43 -20.43 19.50
N PRO A 573 -15.20 -19.11 19.41
CA PRO A 573 -15.75 -18.32 18.32
C PRO A 573 -15.05 -18.69 17.00
N VAL A 574 -15.78 -18.61 15.88
CA VAL A 574 -15.23 -18.78 14.53
C VAL A 574 -15.70 -17.64 13.62
N TYR A 575 -14.77 -17.13 12.83
CA TYR A 575 -14.98 -16.02 11.90
C TYR A 575 -14.71 -16.48 10.47
N PHE A 576 -15.28 -15.79 9.48
CA PHE A 576 -15.25 -16.23 8.09
C PHE A 576 -14.61 -15.20 7.17
N ARG A 577 -13.91 -15.70 6.16
CA ARG A 577 -13.28 -14.93 5.08
C ARG A 577 -13.54 -15.65 3.77
N ILE A 578 -13.99 -14.93 2.76
CA ILE A 578 -14.20 -15.44 1.42
C ILE A 578 -13.16 -14.86 0.46
N LEU A 579 -12.58 -15.73 -0.37
CA LEU A 579 -11.66 -15.38 -1.44
C LEU A 579 -12.28 -15.84 -2.77
N ILE A 580 -12.66 -14.91 -3.64
CA ILE A 580 -13.21 -15.22 -4.96
C ILE A 580 -12.12 -15.56 -5.98
N ASN A 581 -12.49 -16.28 -7.03
CA ASN A 581 -11.67 -16.50 -8.22
C ASN A 581 -11.86 -15.33 -9.21
N GLY A 582 -10.97 -14.35 -9.18
CA GLY A 582 -11.07 -13.08 -9.92
C GLY A 582 -10.26 -11.98 -9.24
N ALA A 583 -10.53 -10.72 -9.57
CA ALA A 583 -9.80 -9.58 -9.02
C ALA A 583 -9.96 -9.42 -7.49
N VAL A 584 -8.97 -8.79 -6.87
CA VAL A 584 -8.95 -8.44 -5.43
C VAL A 584 -9.93 -7.31 -5.16
N VAL A 585 -11.17 -7.65 -4.79
CA VAL A 585 -12.17 -6.68 -4.28
C VAL A 585 -11.68 -6.04 -2.96
N SER A 586 -11.01 -6.82 -2.12
CA SER A 586 -10.46 -6.41 -0.83
C SER A 586 -9.16 -7.16 -0.55
N ALA A 587 -8.11 -6.46 -0.12
CA ALA A 587 -6.87 -7.10 0.30
C ALA A 587 -7.10 -8.01 1.53
N ASN A 588 -8.03 -7.64 2.41
CA ASN A 588 -8.48 -8.46 3.54
C ASN A 588 -9.31 -9.68 3.11
N GLY A 589 -9.65 -9.83 1.82
CA GLY A 589 -10.72 -10.71 1.37
C GLY A 589 -12.09 -10.15 1.78
N MET A 590 -13.14 -10.91 1.48
CA MET A 590 -14.50 -10.59 1.89
C MET A 590 -14.72 -11.11 3.32
N LEU A 591 -14.96 -10.25 4.30
CA LEU A 591 -15.13 -10.62 5.71
C LEU A 591 -16.61 -10.91 6.03
N TRP A 592 -16.84 -12.02 6.74
CA TRP A 592 -18.18 -12.53 7.05
C TRP A 592 -18.26 -13.02 8.51
N SER A 593 -19.39 -12.75 9.16
CA SER A 593 -19.63 -13.07 10.57
C SER A 593 -20.96 -13.79 10.78
N ALA A 594 -21.04 -14.61 11.82
CA ALA A 594 -22.29 -15.17 12.33
C ALA A 594 -22.79 -14.37 13.55
N LYS A 595 -24.11 -14.20 13.68
CA LYS A 595 -24.71 -13.49 14.83
C LYS A 595 -24.38 -14.14 16.19
N ASN A 596 -24.17 -15.45 16.20
CA ASN A 596 -23.50 -16.17 17.28
C ASN A 596 -22.34 -16.96 16.65
N PRO A 597 -21.08 -16.51 16.77
CA PRO A 597 -19.94 -17.20 16.16
C PRO A 597 -19.45 -18.40 16.96
N VAL A 598 -20.03 -18.73 18.12
CA VAL A 598 -19.51 -19.80 18.99
C VAL A 598 -19.92 -21.17 18.47
N ILE A 599 -18.91 -22.01 18.17
CA ILE A 599 -19.06 -23.43 17.83
C ILE A 599 -18.61 -24.32 19.00
N ARG A 600 -19.17 -25.53 19.05
CA ARG A 600 -18.91 -26.53 20.10
C ARG A 600 -18.30 -27.80 19.50
N GLN A 601 -17.70 -28.65 20.33
CA GLN A 601 -17.28 -29.99 19.91
C GLN A 601 -18.41 -30.75 19.19
N GLY A 602 -18.12 -31.28 18.01
CA GLY A 602 -19.12 -31.82 17.09
C GLY A 602 -19.37 -30.90 15.89
N ASN A 603 -20.55 -30.96 15.30
CA ASN A 603 -20.94 -30.12 14.16
C ASN A 603 -21.86 -28.99 14.61
N THR A 604 -21.61 -27.77 14.15
CA THR A 604 -22.44 -26.57 14.38
C THR A 604 -22.76 -25.92 13.04
N THR A 605 -24.03 -25.73 12.72
CA THR A 605 -24.47 -24.97 11.54
C THR A 605 -24.63 -23.49 11.91
N LEU A 606 -23.97 -22.61 11.17
CA LEU A 606 -24.01 -21.16 11.39
C LEU A 606 -24.55 -20.44 10.15
N THR A 607 -25.51 -19.55 10.35
CA THR A 607 -25.88 -18.54 9.34
C THR A 607 -24.87 -17.40 9.40
N ILE A 608 -24.09 -17.24 8.33
CA ILE A 608 -23.12 -16.16 8.16
C ILE A 608 -23.65 -15.10 7.19
N ILE A 609 -23.29 -13.84 7.44
CA ILE A 609 -23.60 -12.67 6.62
C ILE A 609 -22.32 -11.84 6.39
N PRO A 610 -22.24 -11.03 5.31
CA PRO A 610 -21.09 -10.16 5.05
C PRO A 610 -21.01 -9.03 6.07
N ASP A 611 -19.79 -8.70 6.51
CA ASP A 611 -19.54 -7.64 7.51
C ASP A 611 -19.81 -6.24 6.93
N THR A 612 -19.55 -6.03 5.63
CA THR A 612 -19.82 -4.78 4.91
C THR A 612 -20.31 -5.03 3.48
N ARG A 613 -20.68 -3.94 2.78
CA ARG A 613 -21.18 -4.00 1.39
C ARG A 613 -20.12 -4.39 0.36
N ILE A 614 -18.82 -4.31 0.67
CA ILE A 614 -17.76 -4.79 -0.23
C ILE A 614 -17.46 -6.29 -0.06
N ASP A 615 -18.05 -6.90 0.96
CA ASP A 615 -17.87 -8.32 1.28
C ASP A 615 -18.93 -9.22 0.62
N TYR A 616 -19.84 -8.64 -0.18
CA TYR A 616 -20.84 -9.38 -0.95
C TYR A 616 -20.18 -10.33 -1.96
N VAL A 617 -20.76 -11.52 -2.14
CA VAL A 617 -20.18 -12.58 -2.99
C VAL A 617 -21.01 -12.73 -4.27
N PRO A 618 -20.47 -12.41 -5.46
CA PRO A 618 -21.23 -12.49 -6.70
C PRO A 618 -21.74 -13.90 -7.00
N MET A 619 -23.02 -14.01 -7.37
CA MET A 619 -23.60 -15.28 -7.81
C MET A 619 -22.83 -15.86 -9.00
N ARG A 620 -22.72 -17.20 -9.05
CA ARG A 620 -22.01 -18.00 -10.07
C ARG A 620 -20.49 -17.81 -10.12
N THR A 621 -19.91 -16.99 -9.25
CA THR A 621 -18.45 -16.92 -9.04
C THR A 621 -18.00 -18.03 -8.09
N SER A 622 -16.94 -18.76 -8.44
CA SER A 622 -16.32 -19.76 -7.55
C SER A 622 -15.41 -19.10 -6.51
N PHE A 623 -15.35 -19.66 -5.31
CA PHE A 623 -14.67 -19.06 -4.18
C PHE A 623 -14.17 -20.09 -3.15
N ARG A 624 -13.19 -19.70 -2.34
CA ARG A 624 -12.84 -20.38 -1.09
C ARG A 624 -13.48 -19.68 0.10
N LEU A 625 -14.24 -20.43 0.88
CA LEU A 625 -14.66 -20.06 2.23
C LEU A 625 -13.59 -20.51 3.21
N ILE A 626 -13.15 -19.62 4.09
CA ILE A 626 -12.13 -19.86 5.10
C ILE A 626 -12.73 -19.52 6.45
N ALA A 627 -12.85 -20.52 7.33
CA ALA A 627 -13.30 -20.35 8.71
C ALA A 627 -12.08 -20.37 9.63
N TYR A 628 -11.91 -19.37 10.51
CA TYR A 628 -10.67 -19.18 11.26
C TYR A 628 -10.89 -18.78 12.73
N TYR A 629 -9.95 -19.18 13.59
CA TYR A 629 -9.77 -18.64 14.94
C TYR A 629 -8.32 -18.81 15.43
N GLY A 630 -7.63 -17.70 15.71
CA GLY A 630 -6.27 -17.65 16.26
C GLY A 630 -5.20 -18.24 15.34
N ASN A 631 -4.96 -19.55 15.43
CA ASN A 631 -4.08 -20.32 14.53
C ASN A 631 -4.83 -21.47 13.82
N LEU A 632 -6.12 -21.63 14.07
CA LEU A 632 -7.00 -22.61 13.42
C LEU A 632 -7.56 -22.02 12.13
N GLN A 633 -7.58 -22.81 11.05
CA GLN A 633 -8.06 -22.39 9.73
C GLN A 633 -8.64 -23.58 8.97
N ALA A 634 -9.96 -23.64 8.79
CA ALA A 634 -10.62 -24.57 7.88
C ALA A 634 -10.92 -23.90 6.54
N VAL A 635 -10.99 -24.71 5.48
CA VAL A 635 -11.13 -24.24 4.09
C VAL A 635 -12.16 -25.10 3.37
N TYR A 636 -13.02 -24.48 2.59
CA TYR A 636 -14.02 -25.13 1.73
C TYR A 636 -14.03 -24.46 0.36
N GLU A 637 -14.09 -25.25 -0.71
CA GLU A 637 -14.17 -24.74 -2.08
C GLU A 637 -15.61 -24.81 -2.58
N SER A 638 -16.16 -23.66 -2.96
CA SER A 638 -17.46 -23.60 -3.63
C SER A 638 -17.26 -23.32 -5.12
N ALA A 639 -18.00 -24.05 -5.96
CA ALA A 639 -18.13 -23.76 -7.38
C ALA A 639 -18.93 -22.46 -7.66
N GLY A 640 -19.42 -21.79 -6.62
CA GLY A 640 -20.39 -20.70 -6.70
C GLY A 640 -21.82 -21.23 -6.65
N ALA A 641 -22.77 -20.33 -6.39
CA ALA A 641 -24.18 -20.63 -6.34
C ALA A 641 -25.03 -19.61 -7.10
N TYR A 642 -26.26 -19.98 -7.42
CA TYR A 642 -27.25 -19.09 -8.01
C TYR A 642 -28.54 -19.19 -7.22
N ILE A 643 -29.07 -18.05 -6.77
CA ILE A 643 -30.28 -17.98 -5.97
C ILE A 643 -31.44 -17.65 -6.92
N SER A 644 -32.42 -18.54 -6.99
CA SER A 644 -33.62 -18.37 -7.82
C SER A 644 -34.74 -17.67 -7.05
N GLY A 645 -35.64 -16.99 -7.78
CA GLY A 645 -36.89 -16.46 -7.23
C GLY A 645 -36.85 -15.05 -6.62
N ILE A 646 -35.66 -14.45 -6.43
CA ILE A 646 -35.56 -13.07 -5.95
C ILE A 646 -35.88 -12.10 -7.11
N ILE A 647 -36.88 -11.23 -6.90
CA ILE A 647 -37.15 -10.11 -7.80
C ILE A 647 -36.09 -9.04 -7.51
N PRO A 648 -35.23 -8.68 -8.48
CA PRO A 648 -34.05 -7.85 -8.21
C PRO A 648 -34.45 -6.43 -7.83
N ILE A 649 -34.04 -6.00 -6.63
CA ILE A 649 -34.25 -4.65 -6.15
C ILE A 649 -33.23 -3.70 -6.80
N TYR A 650 -33.69 -2.80 -7.66
CA TYR A 650 -32.86 -1.71 -8.15
C TYR A 650 -32.71 -0.63 -7.06
N ASN A 651 -31.46 -0.44 -6.59
CA ASN A 651 -31.07 0.51 -5.54
C ASN A 651 -31.79 0.31 -4.17
N PRO A 652 -31.59 -0.84 -3.47
CA PRO A 652 -32.21 -1.12 -2.17
C PRO A 652 -31.81 -0.13 -1.06
N LEU A 653 -30.74 0.64 -1.32
CA LEU A 653 -29.96 1.37 -0.32
C LEU A 653 -30.03 2.88 -0.55
N MET A 654 -30.87 3.32 -1.51
CA MET A 654 -31.12 4.72 -1.94
C MET A 654 -29.86 5.59 -2.09
N LEU A 655 -28.79 5.01 -2.64
CA LEU A 655 -27.60 5.78 -2.98
C LEU A 655 -27.91 6.72 -4.16
N LYS A 656 -27.34 7.94 -4.11
CA LYS A 656 -27.58 9.00 -5.09
C LYS A 656 -27.31 8.53 -6.53
N ALA A 657 -28.35 8.54 -7.35
CA ALA A 657 -28.22 8.63 -8.80
C ALA A 657 -28.69 10.02 -9.25
N SER A 658 -27.81 10.78 -9.90
CA SER A 658 -28.07 12.13 -10.40
C SER A 658 -28.84 12.07 -11.73
N TYR A 659 -30.13 11.74 -11.66
CA TYR A 659 -31.00 11.73 -12.84
C TYR A 659 -31.26 13.15 -13.35
N PHE A 660 -30.70 13.47 -14.53
CA PHE A 660 -31.08 14.66 -15.29
C PHE A 660 -32.31 14.37 -16.18
N ASN A 661 -33.16 15.37 -16.37
CA ASN A 661 -34.38 15.38 -17.19
C ASN A 661 -35.45 14.31 -16.88
N THR A 662 -36.53 14.78 -16.24
CA THR A 662 -37.96 14.42 -16.46
C THR A 662 -38.41 12.95 -16.40
N SER A 663 -37.50 12.02 -16.15
CA SER A 663 -37.74 10.59 -16.03
C SER A 663 -37.91 10.21 -14.54
N LEU A 664 -38.69 9.17 -14.27
CA LEU A 664 -38.77 8.60 -12.92
C LEU A 664 -37.46 7.86 -12.61
N PRO A 665 -36.94 7.91 -11.37
CA PRO A 665 -35.80 7.11 -10.96
C PRO A 665 -36.06 5.61 -11.21
N ILE A 666 -35.03 4.87 -11.65
CA ILE A 666 -35.18 3.46 -12.02
C ILE A 666 -35.70 2.66 -10.80
N GLY A 667 -36.74 1.85 -11.02
CA GLY A 667 -37.45 1.11 -9.97
C GLY A 667 -38.68 1.83 -9.39
N TRP A 668 -38.88 3.12 -9.68
CA TRP A 668 -40.11 3.84 -9.36
C TRP A 668 -41.07 3.84 -10.55
N TYR A 669 -42.35 3.57 -10.29
CA TYR A 669 -43.41 3.69 -11.29
C TYR A 669 -44.53 4.63 -10.82
N ARG A 670 -45.28 5.19 -11.77
CA ARG A 670 -46.41 6.12 -11.54
C ARG A 670 -47.75 5.39 -11.66
N GLU A 671 -48.66 5.65 -10.75
CA GLU A 671 -50.03 5.12 -10.73
C GLU A 671 -51.02 6.23 -10.29
N GLY A 672 -52.26 6.23 -10.79
CA GLY A 672 -53.32 7.11 -10.25
C GLY A 672 -54.47 7.55 -11.17
N LYS A 673 -55.64 7.71 -10.52
CA LYS A 673 -56.69 8.73 -10.77
C LYS A 673 -57.11 9.25 -9.38
N GLY A 674 -57.65 10.47 -9.28
CA GLY A 674 -57.90 11.13 -7.99
C GLY A 674 -58.98 10.47 -7.10
N ALA A 675 -59.12 10.85 -5.82
CA ALA A 675 -58.46 11.98 -5.14
C ALA A 675 -58.18 11.71 -3.64
N GLY A 676 -56.96 12.01 -3.16
CA GLY A 676 -56.61 11.98 -1.74
C GLY A 676 -55.11 12.03 -1.44
N LEU A 677 -54.65 13.08 -0.74
CA LEU A 677 -53.28 13.13 -0.22
C LEU A 677 -53.28 12.57 1.21
N LYS A 678 -52.72 11.37 1.41
CA LYS A 678 -52.46 10.79 2.73
C LYS A 678 -51.15 10.02 2.76
N GLU A 679 -50.42 10.24 3.86
CA GLU A 679 -49.45 9.36 4.50
C GLU A 679 -48.28 8.80 3.65
N LEU A 680 -47.07 8.88 4.22
CA LEU A 680 -45.92 8.11 3.74
C LEU A 680 -46.01 6.71 4.38
N ALA A 681 -46.80 5.84 3.76
CA ALA A 681 -47.11 4.53 4.32
C ALA A 681 -45.90 3.58 4.27
N TYR A 682 -45.44 3.11 5.43
CA TYR A 682 -44.61 1.92 5.51
C TYR A 682 -45.47 0.70 5.15
N VAL A 683 -45.04 -0.07 4.15
CA VAL A 683 -45.54 -1.42 3.88
C VAL A 683 -44.31 -2.31 3.67
N PRO A 684 -44.24 -3.50 4.30
CA PRO A 684 -43.08 -4.39 4.14
C PRO A 684 -42.72 -4.63 2.66
N GLY A 685 -41.49 -4.30 2.28
CA GLY A 685 -40.97 -4.47 0.92
C GLY A 685 -41.27 -3.33 -0.07
N GLN A 686 -41.99 -2.27 0.30
CA GLN A 686 -42.21 -1.14 -0.62
C GLN A 686 -42.25 0.23 0.07
N MET A 687 -41.92 1.27 -0.69
CA MET A 687 -42.15 2.67 -0.34
C MET A 687 -43.18 3.27 -1.30
N GLU A 688 -44.20 3.93 -0.75
CA GLU A 688 -45.18 4.71 -1.52
C GLU A 688 -45.09 6.20 -1.15
N LEU A 689 -45.15 7.05 -2.17
CA LEU A 689 -45.17 8.50 -2.07
C LEU A 689 -46.38 9.07 -2.84
N GLY A 690 -47.37 9.58 -2.12
CA GLY A 690 -48.53 10.27 -2.71
C GLY A 690 -48.26 11.75 -2.96
N ILE A 691 -48.51 12.21 -4.18
CA ILE A 691 -48.39 13.62 -4.59
C ILE A 691 -49.75 14.11 -5.10
N LYS A 692 -50.20 15.28 -4.61
CA LYS A 692 -51.38 15.99 -5.09
C LYS A 692 -50.99 17.37 -5.61
N SER A 693 -51.46 17.72 -6.80
CA SER A 693 -51.29 19.04 -7.42
C SER A 693 -52.57 19.87 -7.32
N GLY A 694 -52.44 21.17 -7.06
CA GLY A 694 -53.53 22.14 -7.11
C GLY A 694 -53.44 22.99 -8.38
N GLY A 695 -54.34 22.75 -9.33
CA GLY A 695 -54.54 23.56 -10.54
C GLY A 695 -56.04 23.69 -10.81
N GLY A 696 -56.46 24.81 -11.40
CA GLY A 696 -57.87 25.21 -11.47
C GLY A 696 -58.78 24.27 -12.28
N ASP A 697 -60.02 24.15 -11.81
CA ASP A 697 -61.27 23.74 -12.47
C ASP A 697 -61.36 22.42 -13.27
N THR A 698 -60.27 21.74 -13.60
CA THR A 698 -60.29 20.46 -14.37
C THR A 698 -59.72 19.26 -13.63
N GLY A 699 -60.13 19.08 -12.36
CA GLY A 699 -60.05 17.82 -11.63
C GLY A 699 -58.68 17.44 -11.05
N PHE A 700 -58.69 16.89 -9.82
CA PHE A 700 -57.46 16.40 -9.17
C PHE A 700 -56.93 15.13 -9.85
N GLN A 701 -55.72 15.20 -10.41
CA GLN A 701 -54.92 14.00 -10.70
C GLN A 701 -54.02 13.71 -9.51
N ASP A 702 -54.29 12.62 -8.79
CA ASP A 702 -53.32 12.05 -7.86
C ASP A 702 -52.19 11.37 -8.63
N ILE A 703 -50.99 11.46 -8.08
CA ILE A 703 -49.81 10.77 -8.58
C ILE A 703 -49.22 9.98 -7.41
N LYS A 704 -49.44 8.67 -7.40
CA LYS A 704 -48.63 7.75 -6.60
C LYS A 704 -47.31 7.51 -7.31
N LEU A 705 -46.20 7.67 -6.59
CA LEU A 705 -44.90 7.14 -6.97
C LEU A 705 -44.60 5.97 -6.04
N ILE A 706 -44.45 4.78 -6.61
CA ILE A 706 -44.28 3.53 -5.84
C ILE A 706 -42.95 2.90 -6.23
N ASN A 707 -42.18 2.49 -5.23
CA ASN A 707 -40.99 1.66 -5.39
C ASN A 707 -41.15 0.38 -4.56
N LYS A 708 -41.42 -0.74 -5.26
CA LYS A 708 -41.57 -2.10 -4.71
C LYS A 708 -40.24 -2.81 -4.40
N GLY A 709 -39.17 -2.03 -4.31
CA GLY A 709 -37.83 -2.52 -3.98
C GLY A 709 -37.27 -1.96 -2.67
N ILE A 710 -37.76 -0.84 -2.13
CA ILE A 710 -37.13 -0.29 -0.91
C ILE A 710 -37.50 -1.16 0.30
N ASN A 711 -36.57 -2.05 0.71
CA ASN A 711 -36.70 -2.87 1.90
C ASN A 711 -36.49 -2.02 3.17
N MET A 712 -37.54 -1.31 3.56
CA MET A 712 -37.59 -0.49 4.77
C MET A 712 -37.31 -1.28 6.06
N ALA A 713 -37.44 -2.61 6.09
CA ALA A 713 -37.13 -3.40 7.28
C ALA A 713 -35.62 -3.48 7.54
N TYR A 714 -34.79 -3.58 6.50
CA TYR A 714 -33.32 -3.51 6.65
C TYR A 714 -32.88 -2.15 7.19
N LEU A 715 -33.44 -1.06 6.65
CA LEU A 715 -33.12 0.30 7.11
C LEU A 715 -33.52 0.55 8.57
N ALA A 716 -34.64 -0.05 9.03
CA ALA A 716 -35.05 -0.01 10.44
C ALA A 716 -34.14 -0.84 11.36
N ILE A 717 -33.76 -2.06 10.95
CA ILE A 717 -32.87 -2.96 11.72
C ILE A 717 -31.50 -2.30 11.96
N GLU A 718 -30.98 -1.60 10.94
CA GLU A 718 -29.68 -0.93 10.98
C GLU A 718 -29.74 0.52 11.50
N GLY A 719 -30.92 1.02 11.91
CA GLY A 719 -31.10 2.37 12.47
C GLY A 719 -30.93 3.53 11.49
N TYR A 720 -30.99 3.30 10.18
CA TYR A 720 -30.82 4.34 9.15
C TYR A 720 -32.08 5.21 8.99
N SER A 721 -32.02 6.47 9.46
CA SER A 721 -33.10 7.43 9.17
C SER A 721 -32.97 8.07 7.79
N ILE A 722 -33.97 7.89 6.91
CA ILE A 722 -34.00 8.51 5.58
C ILE A 722 -34.43 9.97 5.69
N ASN A 723 -33.58 10.88 5.22
CA ASN A 723 -33.94 12.27 4.93
C ASN A 723 -34.21 12.42 3.42
N TYR A 724 -35.38 12.93 3.05
CA TYR A 724 -35.74 13.21 1.66
C TYR A 724 -36.23 14.65 1.49
N SER A 725 -36.12 15.18 0.26
CA SER A 725 -36.60 16.51 -0.13
C SER A 725 -37.18 16.46 -1.54
N ILE A 726 -38.48 16.66 -1.67
CA ILE A 726 -39.18 16.70 -2.96
C ILE A 726 -39.47 18.16 -3.30
N ARG A 727 -39.07 18.59 -4.50
CA ARG A 727 -39.39 19.92 -5.07
C ARG A 727 -40.13 19.71 -6.38
N ILE A 728 -41.32 20.30 -6.48
CA ILE A 728 -42.14 20.29 -7.70
C ILE A 728 -42.17 21.71 -8.28
N SER A 729 -42.05 21.82 -9.60
CA SER A 729 -42.12 23.09 -10.33
C SER A 729 -42.99 22.94 -11.57
N SER A 730 -44.11 23.66 -11.61
CA SER A 730 -44.97 23.77 -12.80
C SER A 730 -44.43 24.84 -13.76
N SER A 731 -44.15 24.48 -15.01
CA SER A 731 -43.79 25.41 -16.07
C SER A 731 -45.05 26.06 -16.68
N GLY A 732 -45.55 27.11 -16.03
CA GLY A 732 -46.68 27.91 -16.50
C GLY A 732 -46.53 29.38 -16.10
N ASN A 733 -47.04 30.30 -16.92
CA ASN A 733 -46.77 31.75 -16.84
C ASN A 733 -47.51 32.50 -15.70
N SER A 734 -47.89 31.82 -14.62
CA SER A 734 -48.53 32.42 -13.44
C SER A 734 -47.92 31.86 -12.15
N THR A 735 -47.27 32.74 -11.38
CA THR A 735 -46.92 32.60 -9.94
C THR A 735 -46.75 31.15 -9.45
N GLY A 736 -45.64 30.51 -9.86
CA GLY A 736 -45.38 29.10 -9.57
C GLY A 736 -45.39 28.78 -8.06
N THR A 737 -46.33 27.92 -7.64
CA THR A 737 -46.43 27.50 -6.24
C THR A 737 -45.38 26.43 -5.95
N HIS A 738 -44.37 26.77 -5.14
CA HIS A 738 -43.34 25.81 -4.72
C HIS A 738 -43.84 24.92 -3.59
N LEU A 739 -44.31 23.72 -3.92
CA LEU A 739 -44.47 22.67 -2.92
C LEU A 739 -43.10 22.05 -2.63
N SER A 740 -42.64 22.18 -1.40
CA SER A 740 -41.45 21.52 -0.87
C SER A 740 -41.82 20.67 0.33
N ALA A 741 -41.63 19.36 0.20
CA ALA A 741 -41.86 18.39 1.27
C ALA A 741 -40.51 17.81 1.71
N SER A 742 -40.16 18.04 2.97
CA SER A 742 -38.97 17.46 3.62
C SER A 742 -39.39 16.66 4.83
N GLY A 743 -38.94 15.41 4.93
CA GLY A 743 -39.26 14.54 6.05
C GLY A 743 -38.05 13.69 6.45
N ARG A 744 -38.03 13.30 7.73
CA ARG A 744 -37.14 12.29 8.28
C ARG A 744 -37.97 11.08 8.66
N LEU A 745 -37.80 9.98 7.94
CA LEU A 745 -38.29 8.68 8.38
C LEU A 745 -37.37 8.19 9.50
N VAL A 746 -37.94 8.07 10.70
CA VAL A 746 -37.36 7.34 11.83
C VAL A 746 -38.24 6.10 12.03
N SER A 747 -37.61 4.95 12.17
CA SER A 747 -38.25 3.68 12.54
C SER A 747 -38.41 3.55 14.04
#